data_AF-D9W7F4-F1
#
_entry.id   AF-D9W7F4-F1
#
_cell.length_a   1.000
_cell.length_b   1.000
_cell.length_c   1.000
_cell.angle_alpha   90.00
_cell.angle_beta   90.00
_cell.angle_gamma   90.00
#
_symmetry.space_group_name_H-M   'P 1'
#
loop_
_entity.id
_entity.type
_entity.pdbx_description
1 polymer ?
#
loop_
_entity_poly.entity_id
_entity_poly.type
_entity_poly.pdbx_seq_one_letter_code
_entity_poly.pdbx_strand_id
1 'polypeptide(L)'
;MSPRDVGWSLVTTRSVFDHRAVVVGEGPDELRAGLASLAAGEPHPAVVGPGVVRTGGAAAASLGTVFLFGGSDALEGFADGAGRELYDRFPVFAAAFDEVCALLGVAGERPPPDSEAGLFALHIALVRLLDAAGVRADAVAGALGGPFVGEIAAAHVAGVLDLSDACRLVAAGPGELPRALGAVSLRRPAVPVLDVLTGLPVDERITTPGYWCDRDTAEPRPEAPNLGEAGVVWELGPGHGPADGAAPLVLSPFGGGGGRSEVRALLYALARLHTTGATVDWRALFDGATPPRTVPLPTYAFQRQRFWLDNQQTDAAPGTETWVDAEFWDAVEHADMAALTRTLDVPAERHGQLREILPALAAWRRQRQWRHRIAWQAMAEVVAPRLSGTWLVASAGGPLADAVVAALREHGADVVELAAEGPSARALADRISDAATGRFVAGVLSLSALDETRPPADDGRSPALTPTIALVEAVERAGIEAPVWVATRGAVSVGRGDPVLRPEQAQLWGLGRALAVEHPRCWGGPVDLPDRFDARAGRRLAGVLAGLHGESEVVVRADCCFTRRLVRDVPGRATAGDGTVSGGWAAHGTVLITGAATALGAHTARWVAGAGADRLLLLDPTAPDDDLLAELAASGPQVSVATVDPADPDALAAAVAGLPADAPLTAVLHLAVPPLHEAGPLDTAHIERTWHAAVAGARNLCALSLKSDLSAFVLSSSAVGVLPGPGLGNQAPAHAYLHALAQECRARGVPATSVCWGAVDGVATATGAVERPRSPGNSALSPRSAAALLRQAVVEDAVSVVIADIDEAPTRREKR
;
A
#
# COMPACT_ATOMS: atom_id res chain seq x y z
N MET A 1 -30.74 3.13 -6.95
CA MET A 1 -30.30 1.98 -6.13
C MET A 1 -30.78 2.21 -4.71
N SER A 2 -31.29 1.18 -4.02
CA SER A 2 -31.68 1.37 -2.62
C SER A 2 -30.42 1.47 -1.74
N PRO A 3 -30.38 2.33 -0.72
CA PRO A 3 -29.26 2.37 0.24
C PRO A 3 -28.99 1.01 0.89
N ARG A 4 -30.04 0.19 1.06
CA ARG A 4 -29.97 -1.18 1.57
C ARG A 4 -29.16 -2.11 0.66
N ASP A 5 -29.41 -2.11 -0.65
CA ASP A 5 -28.66 -2.94 -1.61
C ASP A 5 -27.21 -2.46 -1.74
N VAL A 6 -26.99 -1.15 -1.67
CA VAL A 6 -25.64 -0.56 -1.68
C VAL A 6 -24.86 -0.99 -0.44
N GLY A 7 -25.42 -0.81 0.76
CA GLY A 7 -24.80 -1.23 2.02
C GLY A 7 -24.51 -2.73 2.07
N TRP A 8 -25.46 -3.55 1.62
CA TRP A 8 -25.27 -5.00 1.50
C TRP A 8 -24.10 -5.35 0.57
N SER A 9 -24.05 -4.73 -0.60
CA SER A 9 -23.00 -4.98 -1.58
C SER A 9 -21.64 -4.51 -1.07
N LEU A 10 -21.58 -3.39 -0.32
CA LEU A 10 -20.35 -2.90 0.30
C LEU A 10 -19.77 -3.93 1.26
N VAL A 11 -20.61 -4.52 2.10
CA VAL A 11 -20.16 -5.40 3.18
C VAL A 11 -19.88 -6.83 2.71
N THR A 12 -20.59 -7.30 1.67
CA THR A 12 -20.51 -8.71 1.24
C THR A 12 -19.62 -8.96 0.02
N THR A 13 -19.32 -7.93 -0.78
CA THR A 13 -18.54 -8.07 -2.02
C THR A 13 -17.18 -7.39 -2.00
N ARG A 14 -16.92 -6.49 -1.03
CA ARG A 14 -15.65 -5.75 -0.94
C ARG A 14 -14.68 -6.43 0.01
N SER A 15 -13.39 -6.27 -0.28
CA SER A 15 -12.32 -6.52 0.68
C SER A 15 -12.49 -5.59 1.88
N VAL A 16 -12.32 -6.13 3.08
CA VAL A 16 -12.37 -5.36 4.33
C VAL A 16 -10.96 -4.90 4.66
N PHE A 17 -10.75 -3.59 4.81
CA PHE A 17 -9.45 -2.98 5.09
C PHE A 17 -9.24 -2.71 6.59
N ASP A 18 -8.03 -2.30 6.96
CA ASP A 18 -7.67 -1.95 8.35
C ASP A 18 -8.24 -0.60 8.80
N HIS A 19 -8.55 0.31 7.87
CA HIS A 19 -9.26 1.55 8.21
C HIS A 19 -10.74 1.36 7.92
N ARG A 20 -11.55 1.36 8.98
CA ARG A 20 -12.99 1.08 8.89
C ARG A 20 -13.79 2.23 9.46
N ALA A 21 -14.81 2.62 8.71
CA ALA A 21 -15.84 3.54 9.15
C ALA A 21 -17.20 3.02 8.67
N VAL A 22 -18.23 3.22 9.48
CA VAL A 22 -19.61 2.83 9.16
C VAL A 22 -20.49 4.05 9.36
N VAL A 23 -21.37 4.33 8.38
CA VAL A 23 -22.40 5.35 8.50
C VAL A 23 -23.75 4.65 8.69
N VAL A 24 -24.40 4.91 9.80
CA VAL A 24 -25.70 4.34 10.18
C VAL A 24 -26.78 5.40 10.01
N GLY A 25 -27.77 5.17 9.15
CA GLY A 25 -28.86 6.11 8.93
C GLY A 25 -30.13 5.46 8.37
N GLU A 26 -31.28 6.08 8.61
CA GLU A 26 -32.60 5.58 8.22
C GLU A 26 -33.04 6.05 6.83
N GLY A 27 -32.41 7.10 6.32
CA GLY A 27 -32.73 7.70 5.03
C GLY A 27 -31.50 8.22 4.28
N PRO A 28 -31.65 8.51 2.97
CA PRO A 28 -30.55 8.99 2.14
C PRO A 28 -29.90 10.27 2.65
N ASP A 29 -30.66 11.18 3.27
CA ASP A 29 -30.14 12.48 3.72
C ASP A 29 -29.27 12.35 4.96
N GLU A 30 -29.65 11.50 5.91
CA GLU A 30 -28.83 11.19 7.09
C GLU A 30 -27.54 10.47 6.68
N LEU A 31 -27.62 9.53 5.74
CA LEU A 31 -26.44 8.84 5.19
C LEU A 31 -25.50 9.82 4.47
N ARG A 32 -26.03 10.75 3.68
CA ARG A 32 -25.24 11.78 3.00
C ARG A 32 -24.58 12.74 3.99
N ALA A 33 -25.31 13.19 5.01
CA ALA A 33 -24.76 14.06 6.05
C ALA A 33 -23.60 13.37 6.80
N GLY A 34 -23.79 12.10 7.19
CA GLY A 34 -22.73 11.32 7.83
C GLY A 34 -21.52 11.09 6.91
N LEU A 35 -21.74 10.80 5.63
CA LEU A 35 -20.65 10.66 4.66
C LEU A 35 -19.90 11.98 4.43
N ALA A 36 -20.61 13.12 4.40
CA ALA A 36 -20.01 14.44 4.25
C ALA A 36 -19.13 14.80 5.47
N SER A 37 -19.63 14.58 6.68
CA SER A 37 -18.84 14.79 7.90
C SER A 37 -17.63 13.86 7.98
N LEU A 38 -17.79 12.58 7.60
CA LEU A 38 -16.66 11.64 7.54
C LEU A 38 -15.60 12.11 6.54
N ALA A 39 -16.00 12.60 5.37
CA ALA A 39 -15.08 13.14 4.36
C ALA A 39 -14.37 14.43 4.83
N ALA A 40 -15.03 15.23 5.65
CA ALA A 40 -14.47 16.45 6.25
C ALA A 40 -13.59 16.18 7.51
N GLY A 41 -13.59 14.94 8.02
CA GLY A 41 -12.92 14.60 9.29
C GLY A 41 -13.64 15.15 10.53
N GLU A 42 -14.93 15.46 10.41
CA GLU A 42 -15.75 16.03 11.48
C GLU A 42 -16.55 14.94 12.22
N PRO A 43 -16.75 15.09 13.55
CA PRO A 43 -17.57 14.14 14.31
C PRO A 43 -19.04 14.25 13.91
N HIS A 44 -19.70 13.12 13.71
CA HIS A 44 -21.13 13.07 13.39
C HIS A 44 -21.80 11.85 14.05
N PRO A 45 -23.01 11.98 14.64
CA PRO A 45 -23.65 10.90 15.41
C PRO A 45 -23.99 9.66 14.58
N ALA A 46 -24.17 9.81 13.27
CA ALA A 46 -24.38 8.71 12.34
C ALA A 46 -23.08 7.97 11.95
N VAL A 47 -21.90 8.51 12.30
CA VAL A 47 -20.60 7.96 11.89
C VAL A 47 -19.97 7.19 13.05
N VAL A 48 -19.58 5.94 12.77
CA VAL A 48 -18.79 5.08 13.66
C VAL A 48 -17.42 4.90 13.02
N GLY A 49 -16.35 5.35 13.70
CA GLY A 49 -15.00 5.46 13.12
C GLY A 49 -14.64 6.92 12.76
N PRO A 50 -13.43 7.20 12.22
CA PRO A 50 -12.49 6.28 11.60
C PRO A 50 -11.61 5.53 12.60
N GLY A 51 -11.77 4.21 12.68
CA GLY A 51 -10.91 3.34 13.49
C GLY A 51 -9.82 2.69 12.64
N VAL A 52 -8.58 2.68 13.13
CA VAL A 52 -7.53 1.78 12.62
C VAL A 52 -7.66 0.45 13.35
N VAL A 53 -7.78 -0.65 12.61
CA VAL A 53 -7.64 -2.01 13.12
C VAL A 53 -6.25 -2.12 13.72
N ARG A 54 -6.16 -1.97 15.04
CA ARG A 54 -4.91 -2.16 15.78
C ARG A 54 -4.65 -3.66 15.87
N THR A 55 -3.91 -4.20 14.91
CA THR A 55 -3.20 -5.47 15.09
C THR A 55 -2.18 -5.29 16.21
N GLY A 56 -2.61 -5.52 17.44
CA GLY A 56 -1.80 -5.33 18.66
C GLY A 56 -2.53 -4.73 19.86
N GLY A 57 -3.78 -4.29 19.72
CA GLY A 57 -4.56 -3.73 20.85
C GLY A 57 -5.22 -4.78 21.76
N ALA A 58 -5.54 -5.96 21.22
CA ALA A 58 -6.05 -7.09 21.99
C ALA A 58 -4.92 -7.98 22.56
N ALA A 59 -3.66 -7.74 22.18
CA ALA A 59 -2.52 -8.52 22.69
C ALA A 59 -2.13 -8.18 24.14
N ALA A 60 -2.77 -7.18 24.76
CA ALA A 60 -2.62 -6.87 26.19
C ALA A 60 -3.83 -7.31 27.03
N ALA A 61 -4.94 -7.72 26.40
CA ALA A 61 -6.13 -8.20 27.09
C ALA A 61 -6.08 -9.73 27.13
N SER A 62 -6.06 -10.32 28.33
CA SER A 62 -6.09 -11.78 28.48
C SER A 62 -7.45 -12.41 28.09
N LEU A 63 -8.52 -11.61 28.00
CA LEU A 63 -9.87 -12.03 27.61
C LEU A 63 -10.37 -11.22 26.39
N GLY A 64 -10.81 -11.89 25.33
CA GLY A 64 -11.25 -11.25 24.08
C GLY A 64 -12.61 -10.53 24.21
N THR A 65 -13.70 -11.30 24.17
CA THR A 65 -15.09 -10.84 24.23
C THR A 65 -15.81 -11.41 25.44
N VAL A 66 -16.39 -10.56 26.29
CA VAL A 66 -17.16 -10.96 27.47
C VAL A 66 -18.63 -10.63 27.30
N PHE A 67 -19.54 -11.57 27.58
CA PHE A 67 -20.98 -11.27 27.65
C PHE A 67 -21.37 -11.04 29.11
N LEU A 68 -21.86 -9.85 29.42
CA LEU A 68 -22.39 -9.46 30.72
C LEU A 68 -23.92 -9.49 30.66
N PHE A 69 -24.53 -10.33 31.50
CA PHE A 69 -25.97 -10.46 31.63
C PHE A 69 -26.48 -9.61 32.80
N GLY A 70 -27.50 -8.79 32.55
CA GLY A 70 -28.10 -7.93 33.59
C GLY A 70 -28.80 -8.73 34.70
N GLY A 71 -28.83 -8.18 35.91
CA GLY A 71 -29.60 -8.71 37.03
C GLY A 71 -31.04 -8.19 37.05
N SER A 72 -31.82 -8.58 38.04
CA SER A 72 -33.20 -8.11 38.24
C SER A 72 -33.27 -6.63 38.65
N ASP A 73 -32.17 -6.03 39.09
CA ASP A 73 -32.01 -4.58 39.27
C ASP A 73 -32.15 -3.80 37.95
N ALA A 74 -31.88 -4.42 36.81
CA ALA A 74 -32.11 -3.85 35.48
C ALA A 74 -33.60 -3.65 35.16
N LEU A 75 -34.52 -4.29 35.91
CA LEU A 75 -35.97 -4.21 35.65
C LEU A 75 -36.54 -2.81 35.92
N GLU A 76 -35.93 -2.02 36.83
CA GLU A 76 -36.36 -0.64 37.10
C GLU A 76 -36.10 0.33 35.93
N GLY A 77 -35.24 -0.06 34.98
CA GLY A 77 -34.90 0.70 33.77
C GLY A 77 -35.58 0.24 32.48
N PHE A 78 -36.47 -0.76 32.54
CA PHE A 78 -37.14 -1.30 31.35
C PHE A 78 -38.12 -0.29 30.77
N ALA A 79 -37.86 0.17 29.54
CA ALA A 79 -38.89 0.84 28.75
C ALA A 79 -39.97 -0.18 28.34
N ASP A 80 -41.23 0.25 28.34
CA ASP A 80 -42.36 -0.56 27.85
C ASP A 80 -42.04 -1.10 26.45
N GLY A 81 -41.98 -2.44 26.34
CA GLY A 81 -41.76 -3.13 25.08
C GLY A 81 -40.31 -3.36 24.67
N ALA A 82 -39.34 -3.35 25.59
CA ALA A 82 -37.96 -3.71 25.22
C ALA A 82 -37.85 -5.14 24.63
N GLY A 83 -37.02 -5.28 23.60
CA GLY A 83 -36.90 -6.48 22.76
C GLY A 83 -38.01 -6.63 21.71
N ARG A 84 -39.06 -5.79 21.72
CA ARG A 84 -40.17 -5.89 20.76
C ARG A 84 -39.73 -5.59 19.34
N GLU A 85 -38.90 -4.57 19.15
CA GLU A 85 -38.44 -4.18 17.83
C GLU A 85 -37.50 -5.26 17.26
N LEU A 86 -36.65 -5.82 18.12
CA LEU A 86 -35.78 -6.95 17.77
C LEU A 86 -36.60 -8.20 17.43
N TYR A 87 -37.65 -8.50 18.20
CA TYR A 87 -38.58 -9.60 17.94
C TYR A 87 -39.27 -9.45 16.58
N ASP A 88 -39.82 -8.26 16.30
CA ASP A 88 -40.53 -8.02 15.05
C ASP A 88 -39.57 -7.99 13.84
N ARG A 89 -38.28 -7.68 14.06
CA ARG A 89 -37.28 -7.53 12.99
C ARG A 89 -36.50 -8.80 12.68
N PHE A 90 -36.11 -9.59 13.68
CA PHE A 90 -35.15 -10.68 13.54
C PHE A 90 -35.79 -12.04 13.86
N PRO A 91 -36.04 -12.89 12.83
CA PRO A 91 -36.67 -14.20 13.04
C PRO A 91 -35.92 -15.11 14.01
N VAL A 92 -34.59 -15.05 14.03
CA VAL A 92 -33.75 -15.84 14.98
C VAL A 92 -34.00 -15.43 16.42
N PHE A 93 -34.18 -14.14 16.67
CA PHE A 93 -34.51 -13.60 17.99
C PHE A 93 -35.91 -14.05 18.39
N ALA A 94 -36.90 -13.89 17.49
CA ALA A 94 -38.28 -14.29 17.78
C ALA A 94 -38.40 -15.78 18.09
N ALA A 95 -37.77 -16.64 17.30
CA ALA A 95 -37.78 -18.09 17.51
C ALA A 95 -37.12 -18.48 18.84
N ALA A 96 -36.00 -17.86 19.19
CA ALA A 96 -35.33 -18.07 20.47
C ALA A 96 -36.20 -17.64 21.66
N PHE A 97 -36.81 -16.45 21.56
CA PHE A 97 -37.66 -15.89 22.59
C PHE A 97 -38.90 -16.77 22.82
N ASP A 98 -39.54 -17.22 21.74
CA ASP A 98 -40.73 -18.09 21.80
C ASP A 98 -40.40 -19.49 22.36
N GLU A 99 -39.24 -20.05 22.04
CA GLU A 99 -38.76 -21.32 22.61
C GLU A 99 -38.60 -21.22 24.13
N VAL A 100 -37.95 -20.16 24.62
CA VAL A 100 -37.78 -19.94 26.07
C VAL A 100 -39.14 -19.72 26.75
N CYS A 101 -40.03 -18.93 26.15
CA CYS A 101 -41.38 -18.71 26.67
C CYS A 101 -42.17 -20.02 26.76
N ALA A 102 -42.04 -20.92 25.78
CA ALA A 102 -42.69 -22.22 25.80
C ALA A 102 -42.17 -23.10 26.94
N LEU A 103 -40.86 -23.10 27.20
CA LEU A 103 -40.23 -23.85 28.29
C LEU A 103 -40.58 -23.31 29.68
N LEU A 104 -40.80 -21.99 29.79
CA LEU A 104 -41.25 -21.33 31.02
C LEU A 104 -42.76 -21.49 31.27
N GLY A 105 -43.51 -22.08 30.34
CA GLY A 105 -44.96 -22.32 30.49
C GLY A 105 -45.84 -21.08 30.26
N VAL A 106 -45.31 -20.04 29.62
CA VAL A 106 -46.00 -18.75 29.34
C VAL A 106 -46.47 -18.64 27.88
N ALA A 107 -46.82 -19.77 27.26
CA ALA A 107 -47.20 -19.82 25.85
C ALA A 107 -48.51 -19.07 25.57
N GLY A 108 -48.44 -17.95 24.87
CA GLY A 108 -49.59 -17.15 24.42
C GLY A 108 -49.80 -15.83 25.18
N GLU A 109 -49.31 -15.74 26.41
CA GLU A 109 -49.22 -14.51 27.21
C GLU A 109 -47.73 -14.24 27.46
N ARG A 110 -47.08 -13.51 26.55
CA ARG A 110 -45.64 -13.22 26.65
C ARG A 110 -45.32 -12.69 28.05
N PRO A 111 -44.27 -13.20 28.71
CA PRO A 111 -43.93 -12.76 30.06
C PRO A 111 -43.71 -11.24 30.05
N PRO A 112 -44.13 -10.53 31.10
CA PRO A 112 -43.89 -9.10 31.21
C PRO A 112 -42.39 -8.82 31.00
N PRO A 113 -42.02 -7.82 30.19
CA PRO A 113 -40.61 -7.51 29.95
C PRO A 113 -39.86 -7.17 31.24
N ASP A 114 -40.57 -6.68 32.25
CA ASP A 114 -40.15 -6.40 33.62
C ASP A 114 -40.24 -7.60 34.58
N SER A 115 -40.24 -8.84 34.08
CA SER A 115 -40.15 -10.07 34.90
C SER A 115 -38.82 -10.80 34.68
N GLU A 116 -38.36 -11.59 35.67
CA GLU A 116 -37.19 -12.46 35.54
C GLU A 116 -37.31 -13.42 34.35
N ALA A 117 -38.51 -13.98 34.14
CA ALA A 117 -38.81 -14.83 32.99
C ALA A 117 -38.62 -14.08 31.65
N GLY A 118 -39.10 -12.83 31.57
CA GLY A 118 -38.96 -11.97 30.40
C GLY A 118 -37.50 -11.58 30.13
N LEU A 119 -36.77 -11.21 31.18
CA LEU A 119 -35.34 -10.86 31.09
C LEU A 119 -34.48 -12.06 30.69
N PHE A 120 -34.75 -13.25 31.23
CA PHE A 120 -34.07 -14.48 30.80
C PHE A 120 -34.33 -14.79 29.32
N ALA A 121 -35.58 -14.72 28.88
CA ALA A 121 -35.93 -14.93 27.47
C ALA A 121 -35.23 -13.90 26.56
N LEU A 122 -35.15 -12.64 27.00
CA LEU A 122 -34.42 -11.59 26.30
C LEU A 122 -32.92 -11.88 26.19
N HIS A 123 -32.27 -12.28 27.28
CA HIS A 123 -30.84 -12.64 27.29
C HIS A 123 -30.54 -13.75 26.28
N ILE A 124 -31.31 -14.84 26.29
CA ILE A 124 -31.07 -15.98 25.40
C ILE A 124 -31.34 -15.61 23.94
N ALA A 125 -32.39 -14.83 23.68
CA ALA A 125 -32.68 -14.34 22.33
C ALA A 125 -31.58 -13.42 21.79
N LEU A 126 -31.01 -12.55 22.62
CA LEU A 126 -29.86 -11.71 22.25
C LEU A 126 -28.60 -12.53 21.96
N VAL A 127 -28.28 -13.51 22.79
CA VAL A 127 -27.11 -14.38 22.57
C VAL A 127 -27.21 -15.12 21.24
N ARG A 128 -28.38 -15.67 20.93
CA ARG A 128 -28.59 -16.35 19.64
C ARG A 128 -28.55 -15.40 18.45
N LEU A 129 -29.02 -14.15 18.61
CA LEU A 129 -28.88 -13.12 17.59
C LEU A 129 -27.41 -12.72 17.36
N LEU A 130 -26.61 -12.62 18.43
CA LEU A 130 -25.18 -12.33 18.36
C LEU A 130 -24.38 -13.49 17.76
N ASP A 131 -24.67 -14.74 18.13
CA ASP A 131 -24.04 -15.92 17.54
C ASP A 131 -24.38 -16.05 16.05
N ALA A 132 -25.63 -15.74 15.66
CA ALA A 132 -26.00 -15.62 14.24
C ALA A 132 -25.18 -14.54 13.53
N ALA A 133 -24.88 -13.42 14.19
CA ALA A 133 -23.98 -12.38 13.66
C ALA A 133 -22.49 -12.75 13.74
N GLY A 134 -22.13 -13.97 14.14
CA GLY A 134 -20.76 -14.44 14.28
C GLY A 134 -20.01 -13.93 15.52
N VAL A 135 -20.71 -13.33 16.48
CA VAL A 135 -20.14 -12.80 17.73
C VAL A 135 -20.26 -13.86 18.82
N ARG A 136 -19.12 -14.33 19.34
CA ARG A 136 -19.05 -15.34 20.41
C ARG A 136 -18.37 -14.80 21.66
N ALA A 137 -18.76 -15.34 22.80
CA ALA A 137 -18.15 -15.02 24.08
C ALA A 137 -16.91 -15.89 24.33
N ASP A 138 -15.81 -15.24 24.74
CA ASP A 138 -14.63 -15.91 25.31
C ASP A 138 -14.80 -16.14 26.82
N ALA A 139 -15.64 -15.33 27.48
CA ALA A 139 -16.10 -15.53 28.85
C ALA A 139 -17.49 -14.90 29.06
N VAL A 140 -18.19 -15.31 30.11
CA VAL A 140 -19.54 -14.81 30.45
C VAL A 140 -19.61 -14.39 31.91
N ALA A 141 -20.49 -13.46 32.25
CA ALA A 141 -20.66 -12.97 33.61
C ALA A 141 -22.12 -12.55 33.86
N GLY A 142 -22.66 -12.82 35.04
CA GLY A 142 -23.95 -12.27 35.49
C GLY A 142 -23.74 -11.15 36.51
N ALA A 143 -24.44 -10.03 36.36
CA ALA A 143 -24.39 -8.94 37.33
C ALA A 143 -25.05 -9.31 38.67
N LEU A 144 -24.50 -8.83 39.79
CA LEU A 144 -24.94 -9.14 41.16
C LEU A 144 -26.03 -8.18 41.67
N GLY A 145 -27.15 -8.10 40.94
CA GLY A 145 -28.27 -7.24 41.28
C GLY A 145 -29.57 -8.03 41.43
N GLY A 146 -29.91 -8.42 42.66
CA GLY A 146 -31.13 -9.17 42.93
C GLY A 146 -31.14 -10.57 42.29
N PRO A 147 -32.28 -11.27 42.29
CA PRO A 147 -32.34 -12.69 41.93
C PRO A 147 -31.59 -13.05 40.64
N PHE A 148 -30.86 -14.16 40.70
CA PHE A 148 -29.70 -14.54 39.89
C PHE A 148 -29.98 -14.89 38.42
N VAL A 149 -30.98 -14.28 37.79
CA VAL A 149 -31.38 -14.56 36.41
C VAL A 149 -30.25 -14.34 35.40
N GLY A 150 -29.45 -13.27 35.58
CA GLY A 150 -28.26 -13.01 34.76
C GLY A 150 -27.19 -14.09 34.92
N GLU A 151 -27.01 -14.62 36.14
CA GLU A 151 -26.06 -15.69 36.41
C GLU A 151 -26.54 -17.05 35.89
N ILE A 152 -27.85 -17.32 35.94
CA ILE A 152 -28.46 -18.50 35.31
C ILE A 152 -28.30 -18.42 33.78
N ALA A 153 -28.48 -17.24 33.18
CA ALA A 153 -28.23 -17.02 31.75
C ALA A 153 -26.75 -17.25 31.39
N ALA A 154 -25.83 -16.69 32.17
CA ALA A 154 -24.39 -16.92 32.00
C ALA A 154 -24.03 -18.41 32.10
N ALA A 155 -24.55 -19.12 33.10
CA ALA A 155 -24.33 -20.55 33.28
C ALA A 155 -24.93 -21.39 32.14
N HIS A 156 -26.09 -21.01 31.61
CA HIS A 156 -26.64 -21.66 30.42
C HIS A 156 -25.74 -21.49 29.20
N VAL A 157 -25.30 -20.26 28.93
CA VAL A 157 -24.43 -19.94 27.79
C VAL A 157 -23.06 -20.59 27.93
N ALA A 158 -22.55 -20.72 29.15
CA ALA A 158 -21.36 -21.49 29.46
C ALA A 158 -21.54 -23.01 29.39
N GLY A 159 -22.77 -23.52 29.20
CA GLY A 159 -23.06 -24.95 29.11
C GLY A 159 -23.18 -25.69 30.45
N VAL A 160 -23.08 -24.96 31.58
CA VAL A 160 -23.28 -25.50 32.93
C VAL A 160 -24.71 -26.00 33.10
N LEU A 161 -25.68 -25.28 32.55
CA LEU A 161 -27.10 -25.62 32.50
C LEU A 161 -27.55 -25.78 31.06
N ASP A 162 -28.44 -26.74 30.78
CA ASP A 162 -29.13 -26.74 29.48
C ASP A 162 -30.32 -25.80 29.58
N LEU A 163 -30.91 -25.49 28.42
CA LEU A 163 -31.96 -24.48 28.37
C LEU A 163 -33.18 -24.90 29.23
N SER A 164 -33.54 -26.19 29.22
CA SER A 164 -34.66 -26.69 30.01
C SER A 164 -34.41 -26.56 31.51
N ASP A 165 -33.20 -26.90 31.96
CA ASP A 165 -32.82 -26.81 33.36
C ASP A 165 -32.69 -25.35 33.82
N ALA A 166 -32.14 -24.48 32.99
CA ALA A 166 -32.09 -23.04 33.27
C ALA A 166 -33.51 -22.46 33.39
N CYS A 167 -34.43 -22.80 32.48
CA CYS A 167 -35.84 -22.41 32.59
C CYS A 167 -36.51 -22.91 33.87
N ARG A 168 -36.20 -24.12 34.34
CA ARG A 168 -36.72 -24.64 35.62
C ARG A 168 -36.25 -23.81 36.81
N LEU A 169 -34.98 -23.39 36.82
CA LEU A 169 -34.44 -22.55 37.89
C LEU A 169 -35.08 -21.15 37.89
N VAL A 170 -35.25 -20.54 36.70
CA VAL A 170 -35.93 -19.24 36.56
C VAL A 170 -37.39 -19.34 36.98
N ALA A 171 -38.10 -20.40 36.59
CA ALA A 171 -39.51 -20.59 36.93
C ALA A 171 -39.75 -20.87 38.42
N ALA A 172 -38.77 -21.41 39.14
CA ALA A 172 -38.86 -21.65 40.59
C ALA A 172 -38.85 -20.32 41.37
N GLY A 173 -38.13 -19.32 40.88
CA GLY A 173 -37.99 -18.02 41.54
C GLY A 173 -37.18 -18.06 42.84
N PRO A 174 -37.06 -16.91 43.52
CA PRO A 174 -36.23 -16.75 44.72
C PRO A 174 -36.69 -17.65 45.88
N GLY A 175 -35.77 -18.34 46.55
CA GLY A 175 -36.07 -19.17 47.74
C GLY A 175 -36.63 -20.58 47.48
N GLU A 176 -37.02 -20.91 46.24
CA GLU A 176 -37.36 -22.29 45.84
C GLU A 176 -36.21 -23.01 45.12
N LEU A 177 -35.10 -22.30 44.87
CA LEU A 177 -33.92 -22.79 44.16
C LEU A 177 -33.36 -24.11 44.74
N PRO A 178 -33.21 -24.28 46.08
CA PRO A 178 -32.69 -25.53 46.64
C PRO A 178 -33.54 -26.75 46.29
N ARG A 179 -34.86 -26.57 46.14
CA ARG A 179 -35.78 -27.65 45.73
C ARG A 179 -35.63 -27.94 44.24
N ALA A 180 -35.53 -26.91 43.40
CA ALA A 180 -35.41 -27.05 41.95
C ALA A 180 -34.08 -27.70 41.52
N LEU A 181 -32.97 -27.40 42.21
CA LEU A 181 -31.65 -27.96 41.94
C LEU A 181 -31.58 -29.49 42.02
N GLY A 182 -32.47 -30.13 42.79
CA GLY A 182 -32.56 -31.60 42.88
C GLY A 182 -32.99 -32.28 41.59
N ALA A 183 -33.55 -31.53 40.62
CA ALA A 183 -34.02 -32.02 39.33
C ALA A 183 -33.17 -31.54 38.14
N VAL A 184 -32.04 -30.87 38.40
CA VAL A 184 -31.19 -30.21 37.41
C VAL A 184 -29.84 -30.90 37.29
N SER A 185 -29.30 -30.97 36.08
CA SER A 185 -27.97 -31.53 35.80
C SER A 185 -26.93 -30.43 35.58
N LEU A 186 -26.03 -30.24 36.55
CA LEU A 186 -24.93 -29.28 36.45
C LEU A 186 -23.72 -29.90 35.73
N ARG A 187 -23.15 -29.17 34.77
CA ARG A 187 -22.01 -29.61 33.97
C ARG A 187 -20.85 -28.64 34.05
N ARG A 188 -19.66 -29.10 33.67
CA ARG A 188 -18.47 -28.25 33.59
C ARG A 188 -18.66 -27.15 32.53
N PRO A 189 -18.31 -25.89 32.82
CA PRO A 189 -18.42 -24.81 31.83
C PRO A 189 -17.51 -25.03 30.62
N ALA A 190 -18.04 -24.78 29.42
CA ALA A 190 -17.32 -24.77 28.15
C ALA A 190 -16.59 -23.45 27.89
N VAL A 191 -17.11 -22.34 28.42
CA VAL A 191 -16.42 -21.03 28.49
C VAL A 191 -16.38 -20.55 29.94
N PRO A 192 -15.32 -19.84 30.37
CA PRO A 192 -15.22 -19.31 31.73
C PRO A 192 -16.43 -18.46 32.13
N VAL A 193 -16.98 -18.74 33.31
CA VAL A 193 -17.94 -17.86 33.99
C VAL A 193 -17.15 -17.00 34.97
N LEU A 194 -17.20 -15.67 34.84
CA LEU A 194 -16.45 -14.75 35.70
C LEU A 194 -17.27 -14.37 36.93
N ASP A 195 -16.60 -14.31 38.08
CA ASP A 195 -17.15 -13.66 39.27
C ASP A 195 -16.96 -12.15 39.13
N VAL A 196 -18.07 -11.41 38.98
CA VAL A 196 -18.05 -9.95 38.77
C VAL A 196 -17.49 -9.14 39.95
N LEU A 197 -17.26 -9.72 41.13
CA LEU A 197 -16.55 -9.04 42.23
C LEU A 197 -15.04 -9.12 42.05
N THR A 198 -14.54 -10.26 41.57
CA THR A 198 -13.10 -10.54 41.51
C THR A 198 -12.50 -10.38 40.11
N GLY A 199 -13.32 -10.45 39.06
CA GLY A 199 -12.88 -10.53 37.67
C GLY A 199 -12.19 -11.85 37.30
N LEU A 200 -12.21 -12.84 38.20
CA LEU A 200 -11.61 -14.15 37.99
C LEU A 200 -12.68 -15.19 37.64
N PRO A 201 -12.31 -16.25 36.89
CA PRO A 201 -13.22 -17.38 36.66
C PRO A 201 -13.68 -18.00 37.99
N VAL A 202 -14.99 -18.25 38.09
CA VAL A 202 -15.58 -19.04 39.17
C VAL A 202 -14.96 -20.43 39.16
N ASP A 203 -14.66 -20.95 40.35
CA ASP A 203 -14.09 -22.28 40.52
C ASP A 203 -15.11 -23.40 40.19
N GLU A 204 -14.70 -24.66 40.35
CA GLU A 204 -15.57 -25.81 40.09
C GLU A 204 -16.83 -25.84 40.98
N ARG A 205 -16.95 -24.97 42.00
CA ARG A 205 -18.16 -24.92 42.84
C ARG A 205 -19.40 -24.57 42.05
N ILE A 206 -19.32 -23.86 40.92
CA ILE A 206 -20.48 -23.57 40.06
C ILE A 206 -21.22 -24.84 39.59
N THR A 207 -20.54 -25.99 39.57
CA THR A 207 -21.15 -27.29 39.25
C THR A 207 -21.74 -28.01 40.46
N THR A 208 -21.89 -27.33 41.60
CA THR A 208 -22.41 -27.89 42.84
C THR A 208 -23.67 -27.15 43.29
N PRO A 209 -24.70 -27.83 43.83
CA PRO A 209 -25.88 -27.15 44.36
C PRO A 209 -25.56 -26.13 45.46
N GLY A 210 -24.50 -26.35 46.24
CA GLY A 210 -24.09 -25.44 47.32
C GLY A 210 -23.74 -24.04 46.82
N TYR A 211 -23.08 -23.93 45.66
CA TYR A 211 -22.78 -22.63 45.03
C TYR A 211 -24.04 -21.82 44.75
N TRP A 212 -25.05 -22.48 44.17
CA TRP A 212 -26.31 -21.85 43.80
C TRP A 212 -27.13 -21.44 45.03
N CYS A 213 -27.11 -22.24 46.11
CA CYS A 213 -27.72 -21.87 47.39
C CYS A 213 -26.99 -20.69 48.08
N ASP A 214 -25.66 -20.66 48.03
CA ASP A 214 -24.86 -19.55 48.56
C ASP A 214 -25.18 -18.26 47.81
N ARG A 215 -25.36 -18.34 46.50
CA ARG A 215 -25.80 -17.22 45.66
C ARG A 215 -27.21 -16.79 46.05
N ASP A 216 -28.22 -17.66 46.04
CA ASP A 216 -29.64 -17.35 46.35
C ASP A 216 -29.83 -16.55 47.66
N THR A 217 -28.90 -16.69 48.62
CA THR A 217 -28.94 -16.03 49.94
C THR A 217 -28.03 -14.79 50.07
N ALA A 218 -27.24 -14.45 49.05
CA ALA A 218 -26.32 -13.33 49.08
C ALA A 218 -27.03 -11.98 48.93
N GLU A 219 -26.56 -10.96 49.67
CA GLU A 219 -27.08 -9.60 49.54
C GLU A 219 -26.71 -8.98 48.18
N PRO A 220 -27.64 -8.28 47.49
CA PRO A 220 -27.34 -7.54 46.27
C PRO A 220 -26.23 -6.52 46.50
N ARG A 221 -25.31 -6.37 45.54
CA ARG A 221 -24.21 -5.40 45.63
C ARG A 221 -24.21 -4.47 44.41
N PRO A 222 -24.38 -3.15 44.61
CA PRO A 222 -24.42 -2.19 43.51
C PRO A 222 -23.02 -1.80 42.98
N GLU A 223 -22.00 -2.65 43.18
CA GLU A 223 -20.64 -2.37 42.72
C GLU A 223 -20.53 -2.59 41.21
N ALA A 224 -19.74 -1.76 40.52
CA ALA A 224 -19.48 -1.93 39.09
C ALA A 224 -18.82 -3.29 38.83
N PRO A 225 -19.28 -4.06 37.83
CA PRO A 225 -18.78 -5.40 37.59
C PRO A 225 -17.31 -5.38 37.17
N ASN A 226 -16.47 -6.12 37.88
CA ASN A 226 -15.10 -6.41 37.50
C ASN A 226 -15.10 -7.53 36.46
N LEU A 227 -14.77 -7.18 35.22
CA LEU A 227 -14.76 -8.10 34.07
C LEU A 227 -13.34 -8.51 33.65
N GLY A 228 -12.35 -8.29 34.53
CA GLY A 228 -10.95 -8.54 34.24
C GLY A 228 -10.41 -7.66 33.10
N GLU A 229 -9.38 -8.15 32.42
CA GLU A 229 -8.78 -7.49 31.25
C GLU A 229 -9.54 -7.85 29.97
N ALA A 230 -10.85 -7.59 29.93
CA ALA A 230 -11.66 -7.79 28.74
C ALA A 230 -11.29 -6.79 27.62
N GLY A 231 -11.25 -7.24 26.37
CA GLY A 231 -11.11 -6.36 25.21
C GLY A 231 -12.45 -5.72 24.80
N VAL A 232 -13.51 -6.52 24.76
CA VAL A 232 -14.88 -6.13 24.39
C VAL A 232 -15.86 -6.70 25.40
N VAL A 233 -16.85 -5.91 25.81
CA VAL A 233 -17.95 -6.32 26.69
C VAL A 233 -19.27 -6.09 25.98
N TRP A 234 -20.08 -7.13 25.85
CA TRP A 234 -21.48 -7.04 25.44
C TRP A 234 -22.38 -7.06 26.65
N GLU A 235 -23.04 -5.94 26.92
CA GLU A 235 -24.04 -5.83 27.96
C GLU A 235 -25.40 -6.25 27.39
N LEU A 236 -25.90 -7.37 27.89
CA LEU A 236 -27.14 -8.00 27.48
C LEU A 236 -28.18 -7.68 28.54
N GLY A 237 -28.85 -6.55 28.39
CA GLY A 237 -29.86 -6.04 29.31
C GLY A 237 -29.83 -4.50 29.41
N PRO A 238 -30.87 -3.87 29.98
CA PRO A 238 -30.90 -2.43 30.22
C PRO A 238 -30.14 -2.10 31.52
N GLY A 239 -28.87 -1.76 31.40
CA GLY A 239 -28.02 -1.34 32.51
C GLY A 239 -26.91 -0.42 31.99
N HIS A 240 -26.48 0.51 32.85
CA HIS A 240 -25.26 1.32 32.76
C HIS A 240 -24.77 1.67 31.34
N GLY A 241 -25.39 2.68 30.72
CA GLY A 241 -25.01 3.21 29.41
C GLY A 241 -23.50 3.43 29.24
N PRO A 242 -23.01 3.54 27.98
CA PRO A 242 -21.59 3.42 27.67
C PRO A 242 -20.73 4.38 28.50
N ALA A 243 -19.80 3.83 29.29
CA ALA A 243 -18.69 4.61 29.84
C ALA A 243 -17.75 4.96 28.68
N ASP A 244 -17.72 6.24 28.30
CA ASP A 244 -16.91 6.69 27.18
C ASP A 244 -15.40 6.55 27.48
N GLY A 245 -14.66 6.02 26.50
CA GLY A 245 -13.26 6.40 26.25
C GLY A 245 -12.12 5.52 26.77
N ALA A 246 -12.35 4.47 27.56
CA ALA A 246 -11.28 3.57 28.03
C ALA A 246 -11.64 2.09 27.86
N ALA A 247 -10.64 1.21 27.78
CA ALA A 247 -10.83 -0.24 27.72
C ALA A 247 -11.54 -0.74 29.00
N PRO A 248 -12.52 -1.66 28.90
CA PRO A 248 -12.99 -2.38 27.70
C PRO A 248 -13.98 -1.60 26.80
N LEU A 249 -14.10 -2.02 25.52
CA LEU A 249 -15.17 -1.54 24.64
C LEU A 249 -16.53 -2.12 25.08
N VAL A 250 -17.39 -1.30 25.68
CA VAL A 250 -18.76 -1.72 26.06
C VAL A 250 -19.76 -1.49 24.92
N LEU A 251 -20.54 -2.53 24.59
CA LEU A 251 -21.53 -2.59 23.53
C LEU A 251 -22.87 -3.06 24.10
N SER A 252 -23.96 -2.36 23.78
CA SER A 252 -25.32 -2.73 24.24
C SER A 252 -26.33 -2.56 23.11
N PRO A 253 -27.28 -3.50 22.94
CA PRO A 253 -28.35 -3.41 21.95
C PRO A 253 -29.50 -2.46 22.36
N PHE A 254 -29.47 -1.87 23.55
CA PHE A 254 -30.56 -0.99 24.05
C PHE A 254 -30.19 0.50 24.13
N GLY A 255 -28.90 0.84 24.12
CA GLY A 255 -28.42 2.23 24.07
C GLY A 255 -28.70 3.06 25.34
N GLY A 256 -27.98 4.18 25.51
CA GLY A 256 -28.16 5.07 26.66
C GLY A 256 -29.38 5.99 26.52
N GLY A 257 -30.51 5.63 27.14
CA GLY A 257 -31.49 6.56 27.73
C GLY A 257 -32.11 7.67 26.86
N GLY A 258 -32.23 7.52 25.54
CA GLY A 258 -32.71 8.62 24.68
C GLY A 258 -33.40 8.18 23.40
N GLY A 259 -34.57 7.54 23.49
CA GLY A 259 -35.54 7.41 22.38
C GLY A 259 -35.04 6.83 21.06
N ARG A 260 -33.94 6.06 21.05
CA ARG A 260 -33.38 5.41 19.86
C ARG A 260 -33.99 4.03 19.67
N SER A 261 -34.19 3.63 18.41
CA SER A 261 -34.60 2.27 18.01
C SER A 261 -33.58 1.22 18.49
N GLU A 262 -34.07 0.07 18.94
CA GLU A 262 -33.26 -1.08 19.41
C GLU A 262 -32.47 -1.69 18.25
N VAL A 263 -33.10 -1.76 17.07
CA VAL A 263 -32.43 -2.22 15.84
C VAL A 263 -31.27 -1.29 15.51
N ARG A 264 -31.46 0.02 15.67
CA ARG A 264 -30.40 1.00 15.44
C ARG A 264 -29.28 0.87 16.46
N ALA A 265 -29.60 0.69 17.74
CA ALA A 265 -28.61 0.49 18.80
C ALA A 265 -27.78 -0.78 18.57
N LEU A 266 -28.41 -1.89 18.21
CA LEU A 266 -27.73 -3.12 17.82
C LEU A 266 -26.81 -2.93 16.60
N LEU A 267 -27.31 -2.30 15.53
CA LEU A 267 -26.50 -2.05 14.33
C LEU A 267 -25.32 -1.13 14.62
N TYR A 268 -25.50 -0.14 15.49
CA TYR A 268 -24.43 0.74 15.95
C TYR A 268 -23.39 -0.02 16.78
N ALA A 269 -23.81 -0.92 17.67
CA ALA A 269 -22.93 -1.77 18.45
C ALA A 269 -22.10 -2.71 17.56
N LEU A 270 -22.74 -3.37 16.59
CA LEU A 270 -22.07 -4.22 15.59
C LEU A 270 -21.15 -3.40 14.67
N ALA A 271 -21.53 -2.18 14.31
CA ALA A 271 -20.68 -1.26 13.56
C ALA A 271 -19.42 -0.90 14.36
N ARG A 272 -19.55 -0.60 15.67
CA ARG A 272 -18.39 -0.34 16.53
C ARG A 272 -17.46 -1.55 16.59
N LEU A 273 -18.01 -2.74 16.82
CA LEU A 273 -17.25 -3.99 16.80
C LEU A 273 -16.54 -4.22 15.46
N HIS A 274 -17.24 -3.98 14.34
CA HIS A 274 -16.65 -4.10 13.01
C HIS A 274 -15.47 -3.12 12.81
N THR A 275 -15.60 -1.88 13.28
CA THR A 275 -14.55 -0.86 13.15
C THR A 275 -13.31 -1.12 14.02
N THR A 276 -13.41 -1.94 15.07
CA THR A 276 -12.23 -2.35 15.86
C THR A 276 -11.47 -3.53 15.26
N GLY A 277 -11.98 -4.13 14.18
CA GLY A 277 -11.30 -5.19 13.44
C GLY A 277 -11.98 -6.55 13.53
N ALA A 278 -12.90 -6.73 14.47
CA ALA A 278 -13.63 -7.99 14.63
C ALA A 278 -14.48 -8.32 13.40
N THR A 279 -14.62 -9.61 13.14
CA THR A 279 -15.44 -10.15 12.06
C THR A 279 -16.90 -10.20 12.51
N VAL A 280 -17.79 -9.58 11.73
CA VAL A 280 -19.24 -9.64 11.92
C VAL A 280 -19.83 -10.33 10.69
N ASP A 281 -20.63 -11.38 10.89
CA ASP A 281 -21.38 -12.02 9.81
C ASP A 281 -22.66 -11.25 9.53
N TRP A 282 -22.52 -10.25 8.66
CA TRP A 282 -23.65 -9.47 8.22
C TRP A 282 -24.64 -10.27 7.38
N ARG A 283 -24.25 -11.41 6.77
CA ARG A 283 -25.17 -12.16 5.90
C ARG A 283 -26.31 -12.77 6.70
N ALA A 284 -25.98 -13.42 7.80
CA ALA A 284 -26.94 -14.05 8.69
C ALA A 284 -27.97 -13.06 9.28
N LEU A 285 -27.60 -11.78 9.44
CA LEU A 285 -28.51 -10.74 9.94
C LEU A 285 -29.56 -10.28 8.91
N PHE A 286 -29.35 -10.51 7.61
CA PHE A 286 -30.22 -10.01 6.54
C PHE A 286 -30.99 -11.11 5.78
N ASP A 287 -30.98 -12.36 6.24
CA ASP A 287 -31.64 -13.55 5.65
C ASP A 287 -33.19 -13.56 5.74
N GLY A 288 -33.82 -12.40 5.93
CA GLY A 288 -35.29 -12.26 6.02
C GLY A 288 -36.03 -12.40 4.68
N ALA A 289 -37.37 -12.31 4.74
CA ALA A 289 -38.31 -12.54 3.61
C ALA A 289 -38.07 -11.71 2.33
N THR A 290 -37.22 -10.68 2.38
CA THR A 290 -36.76 -9.95 1.20
C THR A 290 -35.26 -9.72 1.32
N PRO A 291 -34.41 -10.66 0.84
CA PRO A 291 -32.98 -10.52 0.94
C PRO A 291 -32.51 -9.31 0.10
N PRO A 292 -31.56 -8.51 0.60
CA PRO A 292 -30.97 -7.43 -0.18
C PRO A 292 -30.29 -7.99 -1.43
N ARG A 293 -30.35 -7.22 -2.53
CA ARG A 293 -29.74 -7.64 -3.80
C ARG A 293 -28.31 -7.15 -3.83
N THR A 294 -27.42 -8.01 -4.33
CA THR A 294 -26.08 -7.58 -4.71
C THR A 294 -26.17 -6.71 -5.95
N VAL A 295 -25.78 -5.44 -5.84
CA VAL A 295 -25.71 -4.47 -6.94
C VAL A 295 -24.26 -4.24 -7.34
N PRO A 296 -23.98 -4.01 -8.63
CA PRO A 296 -22.64 -3.62 -9.06
C PRO A 296 -22.30 -2.28 -8.43
N LEU A 297 -21.32 -2.27 -7.55
CA LEU A 297 -20.79 -1.04 -6.97
C LEU A 297 -19.62 -0.55 -7.82
N PRO A 298 -19.46 0.77 -8.04
CA PRO A 298 -18.27 1.33 -8.67
C PRO A 298 -17.04 0.76 -7.96
N THR A 299 -16.08 0.20 -8.69
CA THR A 299 -14.84 -0.25 -8.06
C THR A 299 -14.24 0.93 -7.31
N TYR A 300 -14.22 0.87 -5.97
CA TYR A 300 -13.62 1.89 -5.13
C TYR A 300 -12.21 2.18 -5.67
N ALA A 301 -12.05 3.39 -6.19
CA ALA A 301 -10.77 4.00 -6.45
C ALA A 301 -10.27 4.60 -5.13
N PHE A 302 -9.96 3.77 -4.13
CA PHE A 302 -8.98 4.21 -3.15
C PHE A 302 -7.64 4.22 -3.87
N GLN A 303 -6.89 5.30 -3.71
CA GLN A 303 -5.46 5.34 -3.98
C GLN A 303 -4.81 4.13 -3.30
N ARG A 304 -4.64 3.04 -4.05
CA ARG A 304 -3.72 1.96 -3.69
C ARG A 304 -2.32 2.46 -3.99
N GLN A 305 -1.88 3.50 -3.31
CA GLN A 305 -0.45 3.73 -3.17
C GLN A 305 0.02 2.80 -2.08
N ARG A 306 0.32 1.56 -2.48
CA ARG A 306 1.34 0.79 -1.80
C ARG A 306 2.63 1.55 -2.08
N PHE A 307 3.13 2.30 -1.10
CA PHE A 307 4.44 2.93 -1.20
C PHE A 307 5.48 1.82 -1.17
N TRP A 308 5.83 1.33 -2.36
CA TRP A 308 7.02 0.64 -2.91
C TRP A 308 8.02 -0.13 -2.05
N LEU A 309 7.85 -0.28 -0.75
CA LEU A 309 8.77 -0.96 0.15
C LEU A 309 8.04 -2.16 0.75
N ASP A 310 7.94 -3.23 -0.02
CA ASP A 310 7.77 -4.54 0.61
C ASP A 310 9.15 -4.96 1.10
N ASN A 311 9.32 -5.02 2.43
CA ASN A 311 10.44 -5.69 3.07
C ASN A 311 10.29 -7.20 2.81
N GLN A 312 10.60 -7.63 1.60
CA GLN A 312 10.79 -9.04 1.28
C GLN A 312 12.09 -9.48 1.97
N GLN A 313 12.00 -9.76 3.28
CA GLN A 313 12.66 -10.96 3.77
C GLN A 313 11.95 -12.13 3.09
N THR A 314 12.32 -12.39 1.83
CA THR A 314 12.08 -13.69 1.24
C THR A 314 12.79 -14.68 2.15
N ASP A 315 12.08 -15.72 2.59
CA ASP A 315 12.62 -16.93 3.23
C ASP A 315 13.64 -17.61 2.30
N ALA A 316 14.77 -16.95 2.11
CA ALA A 316 16.00 -17.53 1.65
C ALA A 316 16.74 -17.95 2.93
N ALA A 317 17.12 -19.23 3.01
CA ALA A 317 17.98 -19.74 4.06
C ALA A 317 19.10 -18.71 4.34
N PRO A 318 19.36 -18.36 5.61
CA PRO A 318 20.27 -17.28 5.96
C PRO A 318 21.65 -17.59 5.37
N GLY A 319 22.00 -16.87 4.32
CA GLY A 319 23.38 -16.78 3.87
C GLY A 319 24.13 -16.00 4.95
N THR A 320 24.85 -16.74 5.80
CA THR A 320 25.93 -16.32 6.70
C THR A 320 26.18 -14.80 6.81
N GLU A 321 25.23 -14.05 7.35
CA GLU A 321 25.55 -12.92 8.21
C GLU A 321 25.54 -13.51 9.61
N THR A 322 26.70 -13.49 10.26
CA THR A 322 26.81 -13.95 11.64
C THR A 322 25.88 -13.07 12.47
N TRP A 323 25.15 -13.62 13.44
CA TRP A 323 24.26 -12.84 14.32
C TRP A 323 24.99 -11.63 14.98
N VAL A 324 26.30 -11.74 15.14
CA VAL A 324 27.25 -10.70 15.58
C VAL A 324 27.37 -9.52 14.61
N ASP A 325 27.25 -9.73 13.29
CA ASP A 325 27.33 -8.67 12.28
C ASP A 325 26.09 -7.77 12.31
N ALA A 326 24.91 -8.35 12.53
CA ALA A 326 23.66 -7.60 12.59
C ALA A 326 23.60 -6.65 13.81
N GLU A 327 23.97 -7.16 14.99
CA GLU A 327 24.01 -6.37 16.24
C GLU A 327 25.07 -5.24 16.16
N PHE A 328 26.23 -5.53 15.57
CA PHE A 328 27.27 -4.53 15.33
C PHE A 328 26.77 -3.40 14.41
N TRP A 329 26.17 -3.75 13.27
CA TRP A 329 25.74 -2.73 12.31
C TRP A 329 24.53 -1.94 12.80
N ASP A 330 23.62 -2.55 13.56
CA ASP A 330 22.50 -1.85 14.21
C ASP A 330 23.00 -0.80 15.20
N ALA A 331 24.00 -1.15 16.01
CA ALA A 331 24.64 -0.21 16.94
C ALA A 331 25.37 0.94 16.21
N VAL A 332 26.03 0.64 15.08
CA VAL A 332 26.66 1.68 14.24
C VAL A 332 25.62 2.61 13.62
N GLU A 333 24.52 2.09 13.08
CA GLU A 333 23.49 2.85 12.38
C GLU A 333 22.78 3.86 13.29
N HIS A 334 22.44 3.43 14.51
CA HIS A 334 21.80 4.24 15.54
C HIS A 334 22.78 5.14 16.31
N ALA A 335 24.07 5.09 15.98
CA ALA A 335 25.15 5.73 16.73
C ALA A 335 25.10 5.36 18.25
N ASP A 336 24.72 4.12 18.56
CA ASP A 336 24.66 3.60 19.92
C ASP A 336 26.05 3.17 20.40
N MET A 337 26.74 4.11 21.04
CA MET A 337 28.04 3.87 21.67
C MET A 337 28.01 2.75 22.72
N ALA A 338 26.90 2.61 23.46
CA ALA A 338 26.81 1.66 24.56
C ALA A 338 26.61 0.23 24.04
N ALA A 339 25.83 0.07 22.97
CA ALA A 339 25.72 -1.20 22.26
C ALA A 339 27.04 -1.53 21.55
N LEU A 340 27.62 -0.60 20.79
CA LEU A 340 28.83 -0.86 20.00
C LEU A 340 30.04 -1.25 20.85
N THR A 341 30.27 -0.57 21.97
CA THR A 341 31.39 -0.88 22.88
C THR A 341 31.23 -2.22 23.57
N ARG A 342 29.98 -2.66 23.81
CA ARG A 342 29.65 -3.99 24.35
C ARG A 342 29.88 -5.09 23.31
N THR A 343 29.45 -4.88 22.08
CA THR A 343 29.61 -5.84 20.98
C THR A 343 31.09 -6.03 20.59
N LEU A 344 31.90 -4.96 20.64
CA LEU A 344 33.32 -4.98 20.29
C LEU A 344 34.28 -5.23 21.48
N ASP A 345 33.77 -5.35 22.71
CA ASP A 345 34.54 -5.47 23.95
C ASP A 345 35.67 -4.41 24.07
N VAL A 346 35.33 -3.14 23.80
CA VAL A 346 36.32 -2.05 23.77
C VAL A 346 36.59 -1.54 25.20
N PRO A 347 37.86 -1.50 25.67
CA PRO A 347 38.20 -0.95 26.99
C PRO A 347 37.78 0.52 27.13
N ALA A 348 37.37 0.92 28.35
CA ALA A 348 36.88 2.28 28.65
C ALA A 348 37.84 3.40 28.22
N GLU A 349 39.15 3.16 28.28
CA GLU A 349 40.21 4.09 27.86
C GLU A 349 40.17 4.45 26.37
N ARG A 350 39.61 3.57 25.51
CA ARG A 350 39.51 3.76 24.06
C ARG A 350 38.14 4.27 23.59
N HIS A 351 37.17 4.43 24.50
CA HIS A 351 35.83 4.91 24.16
C HIS A 351 35.84 6.32 23.55
N GLY A 352 36.82 7.17 23.92
CA GLY A 352 36.97 8.51 23.34
C GLY A 352 37.24 8.49 21.83
N GLN A 353 38.17 7.65 21.36
CA GLN A 353 38.53 7.52 19.94
C GLN A 353 37.36 6.97 19.12
N LEU A 354 36.63 6.00 19.67
CA LEU A 354 35.46 5.42 19.00
C LEU A 354 34.31 6.44 18.90
N ARG A 355 34.13 7.31 19.90
CA ARG A 355 33.12 8.39 19.90
C ARG A 355 33.37 9.43 18.81
N GLU A 356 34.62 9.70 18.48
CA GLU A 356 34.99 10.61 17.38
C GLU A 356 34.69 10.01 16.00
N ILE A 357 34.88 8.69 15.84
CA ILE A 357 34.74 8.01 14.55
C ILE A 357 33.30 7.53 14.30
N LEU A 358 32.53 7.19 15.35
CA LEU A 358 31.20 6.59 15.22
C LEU A 358 30.23 7.43 14.35
N PRO A 359 30.12 8.77 14.49
CA PRO A 359 29.26 9.55 13.62
C PRO A 359 29.63 9.42 12.13
N ALA A 360 30.93 9.38 11.81
CA ALA A 360 31.42 9.21 10.45
C ALA A 360 31.14 7.78 9.93
N LEU A 361 31.32 6.76 10.77
CA LEU A 361 31.02 5.37 10.42
C LEU A 361 29.51 5.13 10.24
N ALA A 362 28.68 5.74 11.08
CA ALA A 362 27.23 5.71 11.00
C ALA A 362 26.73 6.40 9.72
N ALA A 363 27.28 7.59 9.40
CA ALA A 363 27.00 8.29 8.15
C ALA A 363 27.42 7.47 6.93
N TRP A 364 28.60 6.87 6.97
CA TRP A 364 29.08 5.96 5.92
C TRP A 364 28.17 4.74 5.72
N ARG A 365 27.70 4.13 6.82
CA ARG A 365 26.79 2.97 6.77
C ARG A 365 25.44 3.36 6.19
N ARG A 366 24.85 4.48 6.65
CA ARG A 366 23.57 5.00 6.13
C ARG A 366 23.63 5.30 4.63
N GLN A 367 24.69 5.97 4.17
CA GLN A 367 24.88 6.29 2.74
C GLN A 367 24.98 5.03 1.86
N ARG A 368 25.47 3.90 2.40
CA ARG A 368 25.49 2.63 1.67
C ARG A 368 24.12 1.95 1.58
N GLN A 369 23.16 2.33 2.42
CA GLN A 369 21.77 1.84 2.36
C GLN A 369 20.90 2.57 1.33
N TRP A 370 21.37 3.69 0.77
CA TRP A 370 20.66 4.48 -0.26
C TRP A 370 20.66 3.84 -1.64
N ARG A 371 21.31 2.68 -1.80
CA ARG A 371 21.33 1.93 -3.04
C ARG A 371 20.04 1.11 -3.16
N HIS A 372 19.34 1.33 -4.26
CA HIS A 372 18.14 0.61 -4.64
C HIS A 372 18.22 0.16 -6.09
N ARG A 373 17.37 -0.79 -6.46
CA ARG A 373 17.18 -1.23 -7.84
C ARG A 373 15.70 -1.44 -8.14
N ILE A 374 15.35 -1.34 -9.41
CA ILE A 374 14.01 -1.70 -9.88
C ILE A 374 13.94 -3.23 -9.96
N ALA A 375 12.91 -3.81 -9.37
CA ALA A 375 12.60 -5.22 -9.45
C ALA A 375 11.20 -5.41 -10.04
N TRP A 376 10.96 -6.57 -10.65
CA TRP A 376 9.68 -6.95 -11.21
C TRP A 376 9.18 -8.19 -10.51
N GLN A 377 8.06 -8.07 -9.81
CA GLN A 377 7.47 -9.13 -9.03
C GLN A 377 6.33 -9.76 -9.81
N ALA A 378 6.37 -11.09 -9.98
CA ALA A 378 5.29 -11.82 -10.63
C ALA A 378 3.98 -11.66 -9.86
N MET A 379 2.90 -11.39 -10.60
CA MET A 379 1.54 -11.24 -10.09
C MET A 379 0.80 -12.58 -10.18
N ALA A 380 -0.09 -12.83 -9.22
CA ALA A 380 -0.99 -13.98 -9.27
C ALA A 380 -1.90 -13.90 -10.50
N GLU A 381 -2.09 -15.01 -11.21
CA GLU A 381 -2.92 -15.02 -12.42
C GLU A 381 -4.42 -14.95 -12.09
N VAL A 382 -5.15 -14.14 -12.85
CA VAL A 382 -6.62 -14.09 -12.80
C VAL A 382 -7.17 -15.05 -13.85
N VAL A 383 -7.87 -16.08 -13.39
CA VAL A 383 -8.34 -17.19 -14.23
C VAL A 383 -9.45 -16.76 -15.20
N ALA A 384 -10.37 -15.89 -14.76
CA ALA A 384 -11.52 -15.46 -15.55
C ALA A 384 -11.80 -13.95 -15.35
N PRO A 385 -10.93 -13.07 -15.88
CA PRO A 385 -11.14 -11.64 -15.77
C PRO A 385 -12.37 -11.21 -16.56
N ARG A 386 -13.15 -10.30 -15.98
CA ARG A 386 -14.27 -9.63 -16.64
C ARG A 386 -14.13 -8.12 -16.49
N LEU A 387 -14.24 -7.44 -17.61
CA LEU A 387 -14.43 -6.01 -17.68
C LEU A 387 -15.92 -5.70 -17.63
N SER A 388 -16.27 -4.53 -17.13
CA SER A 388 -17.64 -4.03 -17.11
C SER A 388 -17.69 -2.60 -17.63
N GLY A 389 -18.88 -2.15 -18.00
CA GLY A 389 -19.10 -0.79 -18.51
C GLY A 389 -18.45 -0.52 -19.87
N THR A 390 -18.44 0.76 -20.23
CA THR A 390 -17.89 1.23 -21.50
C THR A 390 -16.40 1.54 -21.35
N TRP A 391 -15.60 1.07 -22.30
CA TRP A 391 -14.18 1.35 -22.41
C TRP A 391 -13.91 2.22 -23.63
N LEU A 392 -13.32 3.39 -23.41
CA LEU A 392 -12.89 4.28 -24.49
C LEU A 392 -11.47 3.86 -24.93
N VAL A 393 -11.30 3.46 -26.18
CA VAL A 393 -9.98 3.04 -26.70
C VAL A 393 -9.47 4.08 -27.69
N ALA A 394 -8.46 4.84 -27.29
CA ALA A 394 -7.78 5.80 -28.15
C ALA A 394 -6.71 5.09 -28.99
N SER A 395 -6.92 5.00 -30.31
CA SER A 395 -6.04 4.26 -31.22
C SER A 395 -5.95 4.92 -32.59
N ALA A 396 -4.88 4.61 -33.34
CA ALA A 396 -4.75 4.89 -34.77
C ALA A 396 -5.28 3.73 -35.66
N GLY A 397 -5.76 2.65 -35.04
CA GLY A 397 -6.16 1.41 -35.71
C GLY A 397 -4.98 0.46 -35.97
N GLY A 398 -5.23 -0.59 -36.74
CA GLY A 398 -4.21 -1.57 -37.15
C GLY A 398 -4.28 -2.90 -36.39
N PRO A 399 -3.53 -3.92 -36.83
CA PRO A 399 -3.76 -5.31 -36.41
C PRO A 399 -3.64 -5.55 -34.90
N LEU A 400 -2.69 -4.88 -34.24
CA LEU A 400 -2.52 -4.98 -32.80
C LEU A 400 -3.67 -4.29 -32.05
N ALA A 401 -4.09 -3.11 -32.49
CA ALA A 401 -5.22 -2.41 -31.89
C ALA A 401 -6.51 -3.22 -32.04
N ASP A 402 -6.74 -3.80 -33.22
CA ASP A 402 -7.89 -4.68 -33.48
C ASP A 402 -7.89 -5.90 -32.54
N ALA A 403 -6.72 -6.52 -32.34
CA ALA A 403 -6.56 -7.64 -31.43
C ALA A 403 -6.80 -7.25 -29.96
N VAL A 404 -6.31 -6.10 -29.52
CA VAL A 404 -6.57 -5.56 -28.17
C VAL A 404 -8.06 -5.29 -27.98
N VAL A 405 -8.69 -4.57 -28.92
CA VAL A 405 -10.13 -4.27 -28.88
C VAL A 405 -10.97 -5.56 -28.85
N ALA A 406 -10.62 -6.55 -29.67
CA ALA A 406 -11.28 -7.85 -29.67
C ALA A 406 -11.17 -8.55 -28.30
N ALA A 407 -9.99 -8.53 -27.68
CA ALA A 407 -9.78 -9.10 -26.34
C ALA A 407 -10.60 -8.37 -25.26
N LEU A 408 -10.67 -7.03 -25.28
CA LEU A 408 -11.51 -6.28 -24.33
C LEU A 408 -13.00 -6.66 -24.49
N ARG A 409 -13.50 -6.77 -25.73
CA ARG A 409 -14.88 -7.19 -26.02
C ARG A 409 -15.15 -8.63 -25.58
N GLU A 410 -14.23 -9.55 -25.84
CA GLU A 410 -14.31 -10.95 -25.40
C GLU A 410 -14.44 -11.07 -23.88
N HIS A 411 -13.74 -10.19 -23.14
CA HIS A 411 -13.77 -10.13 -21.68
C HIS A 411 -14.88 -9.22 -21.10
N GLY A 412 -15.84 -8.75 -21.93
CA GLY A 412 -17.08 -8.13 -21.46
C GLY A 412 -17.12 -6.60 -21.46
N ALA A 413 -16.11 -5.92 -21.99
CA ALA A 413 -16.15 -4.46 -22.16
C ALA A 413 -17.02 -4.04 -23.35
N ASP A 414 -17.82 -2.98 -23.17
CA ASP A 414 -18.43 -2.25 -24.29
C ASP A 414 -17.41 -1.25 -24.85
N VAL A 415 -16.72 -1.59 -25.94
CA VAL A 415 -15.62 -0.79 -26.45
C VAL A 415 -16.09 0.26 -27.45
N VAL A 416 -15.82 1.53 -27.16
CA VAL A 416 -15.97 2.66 -28.07
C VAL A 416 -14.59 3.13 -28.50
N GLU A 417 -14.32 3.02 -29.79
CA GLU A 417 -13.03 3.42 -30.37
C GLU A 417 -13.02 4.92 -30.66
N LEU A 418 -11.95 5.59 -30.23
CA LEU A 418 -11.69 6.99 -30.48
C LEU A 418 -10.44 7.09 -31.36
N ALA A 419 -10.53 7.83 -32.46
CA ALA A 419 -9.32 8.26 -33.15
C ALA A 419 -8.43 9.03 -32.16
N ALA A 420 -7.18 8.58 -31.99
CA ALA A 420 -6.20 9.19 -31.09
C ALA A 420 -5.82 10.64 -31.47
N GLU A 421 -6.30 11.13 -32.62
CA GLU A 421 -5.95 12.43 -33.18
C GLU A 421 -6.92 13.56 -32.81
N GLY A 422 -6.38 14.69 -32.39
CA GLY A 422 -7.09 15.96 -32.26
C GLY A 422 -6.10 17.09 -31.98
N PRO A 423 -6.23 18.28 -32.59
CA PRO A 423 -5.24 19.35 -32.49
C PRO A 423 -5.20 20.03 -31.11
N SER A 424 -6.13 19.70 -30.20
CA SER A 424 -6.17 20.24 -28.84
C SER A 424 -6.90 19.29 -27.87
N ALA A 425 -6.54 19.37 -26.59
CA ALA A 425 -7.23 18.65 -25.52
C ALA A 425 -8.74 19.00 -25.43
N ARG A 426 -9.14 20.19 -25.89
CA ARG A 426 -10.56 20.60 -25.95
C ARG A 426 -11.35 19.79 -26.97
N ALA A 427 -10.84 19.67 -28.20
CA ALA A 427 -11.51 18.87 -29.24
C ALA A 427 -11.59 17.39 -28.86
N LEU A 428 -10.58 16.88 -28.14
CA LEU A 428 -10.61 15.52 -27.61
C LEU A 428 -11.65 15.38 -26.48
N ALA A 429 -11.79 16.38 -25.60
CA ALA A 429 -12.79 16.38 -24.53
C ALA A 429 -14.22 16.37 -25.07
N ASP A 430 -14.50 17.12 -26.14
CA ASP A 430 -15.82 17.13 -26.80
C ASP A 430 -16.15 15.73 -27.34
N ARG A 431 -15.21 15.09 -28.05
CA ARG A 431 -15.37 13.73 -28.57
C ARG A 431 -15.54 12.67 -27.48
N ILE A 432 -14.81 12.81 -26.37
CA ILE A 432 -14.94 11.95 -25.20
C ILE A 432 -16.33 12.12 -24.57
N SER A 433 -16.81 13.36 -24.45
CA SER A 433 -18.15 13.66 -23.89
C SER A 433 -19.26 13.07 -24.75
N ASP A 434 -19.15 13.21 -26.07
CA ASP A 434 -20.09 12.60 -27.03
C ASP A 434 -20.09 11.07 -26.91
N ALA A 435 -18.91 10.45 -26.86
CA ALA A 435 -18.76 9.00 -26.70
C ALA A 435 -19.29 8.49 -25.34
N ALA A 436 -19.18 9.29 -24.29
CA ALA A 436 -19.65 8.97 -22.94
C ALA A 436 -21.15 9.24 -22.73
N THR A 437 -21.82 9.93 -23.66
CA THR A 437 -23.22 10.36 -23.47
C THR A 437 -24.15 9.15 -23.24
N GLY A 438 -24.79 9.11 -22.07
CA GLY A 438 -25.70 8.03 -21.68
C GLY A 438 -25.00 6.72 -21.29
N ARG A 439 -23.68 6.71 -21.14
CA ARG A 439 -22.87 5.52 -20.82
C ARG A 439 -22.11 5.70 -19.51
N PHE A 440 -21.88 4.60 -18.80
CA PHE A 440 -20.95 4.55 -17.68
C PHE A 440 -19.56 4.17 -18.22
N VAL A 441 -18.64 5.12 -18.26
CA VAL A 441 -17.25 4.88 -18.70
C VAL A 441 -16.48 4.27 -17.54
N ALA A 442 -16.04 3.02 -17.71
CA ALA A 442 -15.32 2.25 -16.70
C ALA A 442 -13.80 2.34 -16.85
N GLY A 443 -13.30 2.75 -18.02
CA GLY A 443 -11.87 2.92 -18.26
C GLY A 443 -11.58 3.56 -19.62
N VAL A 444 -10.38 4.12 -19.74
CA VAL A 444 -9.83 4.66 -20.99
C VAL A 444 -8.51 3.97 -21.26
N LEU A 445 -8.30 3.45 -22.47
CA LEU A 445 -7.06 2.80 -22.88
C LEU A 445 -6.46 3.53 -24.09
N SER A 446 -5.26 4.07 -23.92
CA SER A 446 -4.46 4.68 -24.98
C SER A 446 -3.53 3.64 -25.60
N LEU A 447 -3.66 3.43 -26.91
CA LEU A 447 -2.77 2.61 -27.73
C LEU A 447 -1.84 3.46 -28.60
N SER A 448 -1.80 4.78 -28.39
CA SER A 448 -1.04 5.73 -29.22
C SER A 448 0.46 5.44 -29.28
N ALA A 449 1.03 4.81 -28.25
CA ALA A 449 2.45 4.43 -28.26
C ALA A 449 2.75 3.20 -29.12
N LEU A 450 1.71 2.47 -29.54
CA LEU A 450 1.81 1.26 -30.35
C LEU A 450 1.58 1.54 -31.84
N ASP A 451 1.34 2.79 -32.22
CA ASP A 451 1.12 3.21 -33.59
C ASP A 451 2.42 3.13 -34.41
N GLU A 452 2.58 2.05 -35.16
CA GLU A 452 3.76 1.82 -36.01
C GLU A 452 3.84 2.79 -37.20
N THR A 453 2.74 3.48 -37.54
CA THR A 453 2.73 4.48 -38.63
C THR A 453 3.43 5.78 -38.25
N ARG A 454 3.63 5.99 -36.94
CA ARG A 454 4.32 7.15 -36.37
C ARG A 454 5.61 6.68 -35.71
N PRO A 455 6.75 6.70 -36.43
CA PRO A 455 8.03 6.41 -35.80
C PRO A 455 8.36 7.47 -34.73
N PRO A 456 9.27 7.15 -33.79
CA PRO A 456 9.85 8.15 -32.91
C PRO A 456 10.42 9.33 -33.70
N ALA A 457 10.39 10.51 -33.10
CA ALA A 457 11.06 11.67 -33.67
C ALA A 457 12.57 11.40 -33.81
N ASP A 458 13.24 12.10 -34.74
CA ASP A 458 14.69 11.93 -34.96
C ASP A 458 15.49 12.13 -33.66
N ASP A 459 15.01 13.02 -32.78
CA ASP A 459 15.56 13.30 -31.46
C ASP A 459 15.19 12.27 -30.36
N GLY A 460 14.47 11.22 -30.71
CA GLY A 460 14.15 10.06 -29.85
C GLY A 460 12.90 10.23 -29.00
N ARG A 461 12.17 11.36 -29.13
CA ARG A 461 10.91 11.57 -28.40
C ARG A 461 9.81 10.62 -28.89
N SER A 462 9.01 10.15 -27.94
CA SER A 462 7.85 9.33 -28.25
C SER A 462 6.75 10.18 -28.90
N PRO A 463 6.17 9.76 -30.04
CA PRO A 463 5.07 10.47 -30.68
C PRO A 463 3.79 10.42 -29.84
N ALA A 464 3.73 9.54 -28.84
CA ALA A 464 2.61 9.37 -27.94
C ALA A 464 2.68 10.27 -26.69
N LEU A 465 3.77 10.99 -26.45
CA LEU A 465 3.93 11.83 -25.26
C LEU A 465 2.88 12.95 -25.21
N THR A 466 2.82 13.79 -26.25
CA THR A 466 1.85 14.88 -26.34
C THR A 466 0.39 14.38 -26.41
N PRO A 467 0.05 13.33 -27.21
CA PRO A 467 -1.28 12.72 -27.17
C PRO A 467 -1.68 12.20 -25.78
N THR A 468 -0.74 11.64 -25.01
CA THR A 468 -1.04 11.14 -23.65
C THR A 468 -1.38 12.28 -22.70
N ILE A 469 -0.60 13.37 -22.72
CA ILE A 469 -0.90 14.57 -21.92
C ILE A 469 -2.27 15.13 -22.30
N ALA A 470 -2.52 15.30 -23.60
CA ALA A 470 -3.80 15.81 -24.10
C ALA A 470 -4.99 14.91 -23.72
N LEU A 471 -4.80 13.59 -23.71
CA LEU A 471 -5.83 12.62 -23.32
C LEU A 471 -6.18 12.74 -21.84
N VAL A 472 -5.20 12.83 -20.95
CA VAL A 472 -5.46 13.00 -19.50
C VAL A 472 -6.22 14.30 -19.26
N GLU A 473 -5.75 15.41 -19.83
CA GLU A 473 -6.45 16.68 -19.70
C GLU A 473 -7.86 16.65 -20.30
N ALA A 474 -8.07 15.91 -21.38
CA ALA A 474 -9.37 15.80 -22.04
C ALA A 474 -10.37 14.97 -21.21
N VAL A 475 -9.91 13.88 -20.60
CA VAL A 475 -10.71 13.04 -19.69
C VAL A 475 -11.15 13.85 -18.47
N GLU A 476 -10.26 14.65 -17.89
CA GLU A 476 -10.61 15.54 -16.78
C GLU A 476 -11.58 16.64 -17.19
N ARG A 477 -11.37 17.29 -18.35
CA ARG A 477 -12.30 18.31 -18.87
C ARG A 477 -13.69 17.74 -19.17
N ALA A 478 -13.78 16.48 -19.58
CA ALA A 478 -15.04 15.78 -19.79
C ALA A 478 -15.73 15.34 -18.47
N GLY A 479 -15.10 15.54 -17.32
CA GLY A 479 -15.64 15.14 -16.01
C GLY A 479 -15.69 13.63 -15.80
N ILE A 480 -14.84 12.87 -16.52
CA ILE A 480 -14.78 11.40 -16.41
C ILE A 480 -13.78 11.02 -15.32
N GLU A 481 -14.24 10.26 -14.33
CA GLU A 481 -13.41 9.74 -13.22
C GLU A 481 -12.85 8.33 -13.50
N ALA A 482 -12.88 7.87 -14.75
CA ALA A 482 -12.40 6.55 -15.14
C ALA A 482 -10.87 6.50 -15.27
N PRO A 483 -10.22 5.37 -14.95
CA PRO A 483 -8.77 5.24 -15.06
C PRO A 483 -8.29 5.25 -16.52
N VAL A 484 -7.30 6.09 -16.80
CA VAL A 484 -6.56 6.17 -18.06
C VAL A 484 -5.35 5.25 -17.99
N TRP A 485 -5.33 4.27 -18.89
CA TRP A 485 -4.24 3.32 -19.09
C TRP A 485 -3.49 3.64 -20.37
N VAL A 486 -2.17 3.48 -20.36
CA VAL A 486 -1.33 3.69 -21.56
C VAL A 486 -0.59 2.41 -21.88
N ALA A 487 -0.88 1.82 -23.04
CA ALA A 487 -0.21 0.63 -23.51
C ALA A 487 1.12 0.99 -24.19
N THR A 488 2.18 0.30 -23.80
CA THR A 488 3.52 0.35 -24.37
C THR A 488 3.96 -1.06 -24.79
N ARG A 489 5.06 -1.22 -25.52
CA ARG A 489 5.61 -2.52 -25.92
C ARG A 489 7.13 -2.45 -25.99
N GLY A 490 7.81 -3.26 -25.18
CA GLY A 490 9.26 -3.29 -25.12
C GLY A 490 9.87 -2.01 -24.54
N ALA A 491 9.10 -1.26 -23.75
CA ALA A 491 9.51 -0.01 -23.11
C ALA A 491 10.36 -0.25 -21.85
N VAL A 492 10.16 -1.39 -21.20
CA VAL A 492 10.78 -1.78 -19.93
C VAL A 492 11.20 -3.25 -19.97
N SER A 493 12.16 -3.61 -19.14
CA SER A 493 12.69 -4.98 -19.02
C SER A 493 12.35 -5.58 -17.67
N VAL A 494 11.79 -6.80 -17.66
CA VAL A 494 11.62 -7.59 -16.42
C VAL A 494 12.86 -8.41 -16.02
N GLY A 495 13.87 -8.48 -16.89
CA GLY A 495 15.11 -9.23 -16.66
C GLY A 495 15.87 -9.53 -17.94
N ARG A 496 16.96 -10.32 -17.84
CA ARG A 496 17.90 -10.60 -18.95
C ARG A 496 17.26 -11.18 -20.22
N GLY A 497 16.17 -11.94 -20.08
CA GLY A 497 15.45 -12.55 -21.21
C GLY A 497 14.41 -11.63 -21.87
N ASP A 498 14.26 -10.40 -21.39
CA ASP A 498 13.25 -9.43 -21.82
C ASP A 498 13.92 -8.08 -22.10
N PRO A 499 14.65 -7.93 -23.22
CA PRO A 499 15.40 -6.71 -23.50
C PRO A 499 14.48 -5.53 -23.80
N VAL A 500 14.94 -4.31 -23.48
CA VAL A 500 14.29 -3.08 -23.94
C VAL A 500 14.51 -2.93 -25.45
N LEU A 501 13.42 -2.84 -26.20
CA LEU A 501 13.44 -2.73 -27.67
C LEU A 501 12.96 -1.36 -28.17
N ARG A 502 12.25 -0.61 -27.33
CA ARG A 502 11.61 0.67 -27.67
C ARG A 502 11.81 1.65 -26.51
N PRO A 503 13.05 2.09 -26.22
CA PRO A 503 13.35 2.94 -25.08
C PRO A 503 12.61 4.28 -25.11
N GLU A 504 12.22 4.78 -26.30
CA GLU A 504 11.39 5.96 -26.45
C GLU A 504 10.07 5.86 -25.68
N GLN A 505 9.49 4.66 -25.56
CA GLN A 505 8.22 4.46 -24.87
C GLN A 505 8.37 4.51 -23.34
N ALA A 506 9.59 4.36 -22.79
CA ALA A 506 9.85 4.54 -21.37
C ALA A 506 9.57 5.97 -20.88
N GLN A 507 9.52 6.95 -21.79
CA GLN A 507 9.09 8.32 -21.51
C GLN A 507 7.71 8.36 -20.87
N LEU A 508 6.79 7.50 -21.33
CA LEU A 508 5.41 7.41 -20.83
C LEU A 508 5.34 6.80 -19.43
N TRP A 509 6.30 5.95 -19.09
CA TRP A 509 6.45 5.41 -17.73
C TRP A 509 6.95 6.48 -16.77
N GLY A 510 7.94 7.29 -17.17
CA GLY A 510 8.38 8.46 -16.42
C GLY A 510 7.25 9.46 -16.20
N LEU A 511 6.56 9.88 -17.27
CA LEU A 511 5.39 10.75 -17.21
C LEU A 511 4.30 10.16 -16.30
N GLY A 512 4.01 8.87 -16.47
CA GLY A 512 2.96 8.17 -15.72
C GLY A 512 3.17 8.17 -14.21
N ARG A 513 4.42 8.19 -13.73
CA ARG A 513 4.71 8.32 -12.29
C ARG A 513 4.35 9.69 -11.74
N ALA A 514 4.55 10.76 -12.51
CA ALA A 514 4.14 12.12 -12.12
C ALA A 514 2.61 12.24 -12.16
N LEU A 515 1.98 11.76 -13.24
CA LEU A 515 0.53 11.74 -13.40
C LEU A 515 -0.17 10.92 -12.29
N ALA A 516 0.45 9.85 -11.80
CA ALA A 516 -0.11 9.07 -10.69
C ALA A 516 -0.21 9.88 -9.38
N VAL A 517 0.62 10.91 -9.20
CA VAL A 517 0.59 11.81 -8.04
C VAL A 517 -0.34 13.00 -8.29
N GLU A 518 -0.26 13.58 -9.49
CA GLU A 518 -0.99 14.79 -9.87
C GLU A 518 -2.47 14.52 -10.16
N HIS A 519 -2.77 13.37 -10.76
CA HIS A 519 -4.09 12.98 -11.25
C HIS A 519 -4.57 11.61 -10.72
N PRO A 520 -4.55 11.38 -9.39
CA PRO A 520 -4.78 10.05 -8.80
C PRO A 520 -6.20 9.52 -8.99
N ARG A 521 -7.16 10.38 -9.36
CA ARG A 521 -8.56 9.99 -9.57
C ARG A 521 -8.81 9.36 -10.94
N CYS A 522 -8.08 9.78 -11.96
CA CYS A 522 -8.30 9.37 -13.35
C CYS A 522 -7.10 8.64 -13.95
N TRP A 523 -6.00 8.43 -13.23
CA TRP A 523 -4.83 7.73 -13.75
C TRP A 523 -4.83 6.24 -13.35
N GLY A 524 -4.85 5.36 -14.34
CA GLY A 524 -4.70 3.90 -14.18
C GLY A 524 -3.23 3.49 -14.19
N GLY A 525 -2.48 3.94 -15.21
CA GLY A 525 -1.03 3.76 -15.32
C GLY A 525 -0.56 3.09 -16.61
N PRO A 526 0.76 2.93 -16.79
CA PRO A 526 1.32 2.27 -17.95
C PRO A 526 1.23 0.74 -17.87
N VAL A 527 0.98 0.10 -19.02
CA VAL A 527 1.05 -1.35 -19.20
C VAL A 527 1.95 -1.70 -20.39
N ASP A 528 2.97 -2.54 -20.20
CA ASP A 528 3.84 -2.99 -21.30
C ASP A 528 3.35 -4.33 -21.83
N LEU A 529 3.00 -4.38 -23.12
CA LEU A 529 2.48 -5.55 -23.81
C LEU A 529 3.62 -6.41 -24.38
N PRO A 530 3.40 -7.73 -24.56
CA PRO A 530 4.39 -8.59 -25.20
C PRO A 530 4.50 -8.31 -26.71
N ASP A 531 5.64 -8.67 -27.30
CA ASP A 531 5.85 -8.58 -28.76
C ASP A 531 4.78 -9.32 -29.56
N ARG A 532 4.36 -10.49 -29.06
CA ARG A 532 3.25 -11.27 -29.62
C ARG A 532 2.04 -11.16 -28.72
N PHE A 533 0.99 -10.51 -29.22
CA PHE A 533 -0.28 -10.36 -28.52
C PHE A 533 -1.24 -11.49 -28.91
N ASP A 534 -1.30 -12.54 -28.10
CA ASP A 534 -2.20 -13.68 -28.27
C ASP A 534 -3.41 -13.61 -27.30
N ALA A 535 -4.30 -14.60 -27.36
CA ALA A 535 -5.47 -14.66 -26.48
C ALA A 535 -5.11 -14.71 -24.98
N ARG A 536 -3.93 -15.24 -24.62
CA ARG A 536 -3.47 -15.26 -23.21
C ARG A 536 -3.03 -13.87 -22.77
N ALA A 537 -2.31 -13.14 -23.63
CA ALA A 537 -1.98 -11.74 -23.41
C ALA A 537 -3.25 -10.88 -23.28
N GLY A 538 -4.26 -11.12 -24.13
CA GLY A 538 -5.57 -10.48 -24.04
C GLY A 538 -6.27 -10.71 -22.70
N ARG A 539 -6.34 -11.97 -22.24
CA ARG A 539 -6.88 -12.31 -20.91
C ARG A 539 -6.14 -11.59 -19.79
N ARG A 540 -4.82 -11.62 -19.80
CA ARG A 540 -4.00 -10.97 -18.77
C ARG A 540 -4.18 -9.46 -18.75
N LEU A 541 -4.21 -8.82 -19.93
CA LEU A 541 -4.50 -7.40 -20.05
C LEU A 541 -5.88 -7.07 -19.44
N ALA A 542 -6.92 -7.86 -19.74
CA ALA A 542 -8.24 -7.67 -19.14
C ALA A 542 -8.21 -7.78 -17.60
N GLY A 543 -7.40 -8.70 -17.05
CA GLY A 543 -7.22 -8.82 -15.60
C GLY A 543 -6.53 -7.61 -14.96
N VAL A 544 -5.56 -7.01 -15.66
CA VAL A 544 -4.89 -5.77 -15.24
C VAL A 544 -5.88 -4.60 -15.26
N LEU A 545 -6.57 -4.42 -16.38
CA LEU A 545 -7.52 -3.33 -16.60
C LEU A 545 -8.75 -3.40 -15.67
N ALA A 546 -9.14 -4.60 -15.23
CA ALA A 546 -10.18 -4.79 -14.21
C ALA A 546 -9.78 -4.28 -12.81
N GLY A 547 -8.51 -3.92 -12.59
CA GLY A 547 -8.03 -3.36 -11.31
C GLY A 547 -8.03 -4.34 -10.14
N LEU A 548 -8.06 -5.65 -10.42
CA LEU A 548 -8.18 -6.71 -9.41
C LEU A 548 -6.98 -6.74 -8.45
N HIS A 549 -5.79 -6.43 -8.95
CA HIS A 549 -4.56 -6.41 -8.16
C HIS A 549 -4.26 -5.05 -7.52
N GLY A 550 -4.83 -3.96 -8.07
CA GLY A 550 -4.55 -2.61 -7.59
C GLY A 550 -3.15 -2.08 -7.92
N GLU A 551 -2.52 -2.65 -8.94
CA GLU A 551 -1.20 -2.27 -9.44
C GLU A 551 -1.36 -1.33 -10.63
N SER A 552 -0.53 -0.28 -10.73
CA SER A 552 -0.59 0.74 -11.79
C SER A 552 0.56 0.68 -12.80
N GLU A 553 1.62 -0.07 -12.50
CA GLU A 553 2.80 -0.22 -13.35
C GLU A 553 3.02 -1.69 -13.65
N VAL A 554 2.46 -2.16 -14.77
CA VAL A 554 2.34 -3.59 -15.05
C VAL A 554 2.99 -3.97 -16.37
N VAL A 555 3.67 -5.10 -16.37
CA VAL A 555 4.24 -5.72 -17.58
C VAL A 555 3.52 -7.02 -17.85
N VAL A 556 2.96 -7.18 -19.04
CA VAL A 556 2.30 -8.40 -19.50
C VAL A 556 3.27 -9.19 -20.38
N ARG A 557 3.52 -10.44 -20.03
CA ARG A 557 4.32 -11.38 -20.82
C ARG A 557 3.57 -12.69 -21.06
N ALA A 558 4.19 -13.58 -21.83
CA ALA A 558 3.60 -14.86 -22.25
C ALA A 558 3.21 -15.77 -21.07
N ASP A 559 3.96 -15.69 -19.96
CA ASP A 559 3.80 -16.61 -18.83
C ASP A 559 3.03 -15.99 -17.66
N CYS A 560 3.26 -14.71 -17.36
CA CYS A 560 2.58 -14.01 -16.26
C CYS A 560 2.56 -12.49 -16.46
N CYS A 561 1.91 -11.79 -15.54
CA CYS A 561 2.07 -10.34 -15.37
C CYS A 561 3.12 -10.07 -14.28
N PHE A 562 3.83 -8.96 -14.41
CA PHE A 562 4.74 -8.46 -13.39
C PHE A 562 4.32 -7.06 -12.96
N THR A 563 4.47 -6.76 -11.68
CA THR A 563 4.36 -5.40 -11.17
C THR A 563 5.73 -4.90 -10.74
N ARG A 564 5.95 -3.60 -10.92
CA ARG A 564 7.21 -2.95 -10.57
C ARG A 564 7.37 -2.89 -9.05
N ARG A 565 8.60 -2.94 -8.55
CA ARG A 565 9.00 -2.68 -7.16
C ARG A 565 10.32 -1.93 -7.12
N LEU A 566 10.53 -1.16 -6.05
CA LEU A 566 11.84 -0.59 -5.73
C LEU A 566 12.37 -1.35 -4.51
N VAL A 567 13.51 -2.01 -4.64
CA VAL A 567 14.07 -2.84 -3.57
C VAL A 567 15.47 -2.35 -3.22
N ARG A 568 15.88 -2.53 -1.96
CA ARG A 568 17.28 -2.29 -1.56
C ARG A 568 18.22 -3.13 -2.41
N ASP A 569 19.30 -2.50 -2.87
CA ASP A 569 20.36 -3.12 -3.65
C ASP A 569 21.55 -3.40 -2.71
N VAL A 570 21.67 -4.65 -2.25
CA VAL A 570 22.76 -5.07 -1.37
C VAL A 570 23.94 -5.57 -2.21
N PRO A 571 25.11 -4.91 -2.14
CA PRO A 571 26.31 -5.31 -2.87
C PRO A 571 26.70 -6.77 -2.62
N GLY A 572 27.11 -7.49 -3.66
CA GLY A 572 27.57 -8.89 -3.57
C GLY A 572 26.47 -9.96 -3.63
N ARG A 573 25.19 -9.57 -3.68
CA ARG A 573 24.05 -10.47 -3.91
C ARG A 573 23.74 -10.68 -5.40
N ALA A 574 24.75 -10.59 -6.26
CA ALA A 574 24.66 -11.11 -7.62
C ALA A 574 24.27 -12.60 -7.50
N THR A 575 23.18 -12.96 -8.17
CA THR A 575 22.56 -14.29 -8.15
C THR A 575 23.62 -15.39 -8.25
N ALA A 576 23.63 -16.30 -7.27
CA ALA A 576 24.39 -17.54 -7.31
C ALA A 576 24.04 -18.30 -8.61
N GLY A 577 24.90 -18.16 -9.61
CA GLY A 577 24.66 -18.64 -10.96
C GLY A 577 25.41 -17.81 -11.97
N ASP A 578 26.72 -17.62 -11.77
CA ASP A 578 27.77 -17.53 -12.79
C ASP A 578 29.08 -17.11 -12.11
N GLY A 579 30.20 -17.61 -12.64
CA GLY A 579 31.51 -17.60 -12.00
C GLY A 579 31.94 -16.25 -11.45
N THR A 580 32.64 -16.31 -10.31
CA THR A 580 33.35 -15.21 -9.67
C THR A 580 34.18 -14.41 -10.67
N VAL A 581 33.69 -13.24 -11.10
CA VAL A 581 34.57 -12.19 -11.62
C VAL A 581 34.88 -11.26 -10.46
N SER A 582 35.89 -11.65 -9.69
CA SER A 582 36.51 -10.83 -8.63
C SER A 582 37.63 -9.93 -9.21
N GLY A 583 37.48 -9.46 -10.46
CA GLY A 583 38.38 -8.52 -11.10
C GLY A 583 37.80 -7.10 -11.05
N GLY A 584 38.45 -6.17 -10.35
CA GLY A 584 38.04 -4.76 -10.39
C GLY A 584 38.15 -4.18 -11.79
N TRP A 585 37.21 -3.29 -12.17
CA TRP A 585 37.33 -2.51 -13.41
C TRP A 585 38.61 -1.67 -13.40
N ALA A 586 39.42 -1.79 -14.46
CA ALA A 586 40.64 -1.03 -14.67
C ALA A 586 40.49 -0.20 -15.95
N ALA A 587 40.83 1.08 -15.86
CA ALA A 587 40.84 1.95 -17.03
C ALA A 587 42.07 1.64 -17.89
N HIS A 588 41.91 1.70 -19.21
CA HIS A 588 42.99 1.59 -20.20
C HIS A 588 42.61 2.41 -21.43
N GLY A 589 43.54 2.80 -22.30
CA GLY A 589 43.24 3.64 -23.47
C GLY A 589 42.71 5.02 -23.09
N THR A 590 41.78 5.54 -23.90
CA THR A 590 41.13 6.83 -23.68
C THR A 590 39.78 6.66 -22.97
N VAL A 591 39.62 7.37 -21.85
CA VAL A 591 38.32 7.53 -21.17
C VAL A 591 37.75 8.92 -21.46
N LEU A 592 36.56 8.96 -22.06
CA LEU A 592 35.81 10.21 -22.30
C LEU A 592 34.92 10.50 -21.10
N ILE A 593 35.03 11.70 -20.52
CA ILE A 593 34.20 12.16 -19.42
C ILE A 593 33.50 13.45 -19.83
N THR A 594 32.17 13.47 -19.75
CA THR A 594 31.38 14.72 -19.79
C THR A 594 30.90 15.08 -18.40
N GLY A 595 30.61 16.35 -18.17
CA GLY A 595 30.26 16.92 -16.87
C GLY A 595 31.46 16.99 -15.93
N ALA A 596 32.69 17.03 -16.44
CA ALA A 596 33.92 16.98 -15.62
C ALA A 596 34.08 18.21 -14.72
N ALA A 597 33.53 19.35 -15.13
CA ALA A 597 33.50 20.59 -14.35
C ALA A 597 32.49 20.56 -13.18
N THR A 598 31.63 19.54 -13.09
CA THR A 598 30.73 19.37 -11.94
C THR A 598 31.47 18.77 -10.73
N ALA A 599 30.96 18.98 -9.52
CA ALA A 599 31.59 18.40 -8.32
C ALA A 599 31.69 16.86 -8.36
N LEU A 600 30.65 16.18 -8.85
CA LEU A 600 30.66 14.73 -9.09
C LEU A 600 31.64 14.34 -10.20
N GLY A 601 31.65 15.10 -11.30
CA GLY A 601 32.57 14.91 -12.43
C GLY A 601 34.03 15.00 -12.01
N ALA A 602 34.40 16.03 -11.26
CA ALA A 602 35.76 16.24 -10.80
C ALA A 602 36.25 15.10 -9.89
N HIS A 603 35.42 14.62 -8.95
CA HIS A 603 35.78 13.45 -8.13
C HIS A 603 35.88 12.16 -8.96
N THR A 604 35.00 12.00 -9.95
CA THR A 604 35.04 10.83 -10.84
C THR A 604 36.28 10.86 -11.73
N ALA A 605 36.65 12.02 -12.28
CA ALA A 605 37.86 12.18 -13.10
C ALA A 605 39.13 11.83 -12.32
N ARG A 606 39.24 12.26 -11.05
CA ARG A 606 40.35 11.87 -10.16
C ARG A 606 40.42 10.36 -9.95
N TRP A 607 39.27 9.72 -9.75
CA TRP A 607 39.22 8.25 -9.62
C TRP A 607 39.69 7.56 -10.91
N VAL A 608 39.19 7.97 -12.08
CA VAL A 608 39.58 7.37 -13.36
C VAL A 608 41.07 7.61 -13.66
N ALA A 609 41.60 8.79 -13.35
CA ALA A 609 43.03 9.07 -13.47
C ALA A 609 43.87 8.08 -12.65
N GLY A 610 43.47 7.82 -11.40
CA GLY A 610 44.12 6.82 -10.54
C GLY A 610 43.84 5.37 -10.90
N ALA A 611 42.91 5.08 -11.82
CA ALA A 611 42.52 3.74 -12.24
C ALA A 611 43.32 3.20 -13.44
N GLY A 612 44.29 3.98 -13.94
CA GLY A 612 45.24 3.52 -14.97
C GLY A 612 44.89 3.93 -16.41
N ALA A 613 44.03 4.93 -16.62
CA ALA A 613 43.74 5.44 -17.96
C ALA A 613 45.02 5.99 -18.63
N ASP A 614 45.22 5.71 -19.92
CA ASP A 614 46.34 6.28 -20.68
C ASP A 614 46.06 7.75 -21.02
N ARG A 615 44.79 8.05 -21.32
CA ARG A 615 44.31 9.38 -21.67
C ARG A 615 42.93 9.67 -21.08
N LEU A 616 42.74 10.91 -20.64
CA LEU A 616 41.43 11.46 -20.29
C LEU A 616 41.02 12.50 -21.36
N LEU A 617 39.86 12.29 -21.97
CA LEU A 617 39.22 13.28 -22.83
C LEU A 617 38.06 13.92 -22.05
N LEU A 618 38.28 15.14 -21.56
CA LEU A 618 37.26 15.93 -20.88
C LEU A 618 36.49 16.72 -21.94
N LEU A 619 35.22 16.36 -22.18
CA LEU A 619 34.40 16.90 -23.27
C LEU A 619 33.15 17.55 -22.70
N ASP A 620 33.07 18.88 -22.77
CA ASP A 620 31.96 19.69 -22.27
C ASP A 620 31.88 21.04 -23.01
N PRO A 621 30.73 21.73 -23.04
CA PRO A 621 30.64 23.08 -23.61
C PRO A 621 31.55 24.11 -22.92
N THR A 622 31.86 23.86 -21.65
CA THR A 622 32.71 24.70 -20.81
C THR A 622 33.90 23.90 -20.31
N ALA A 623 35.10 24.46 -20.44
CA ALA A 623 36.32 23.83 -19.92
C ALA A 623 36.28 23.73 -18.37
N PRO A 624 36.87 22.67 -17.78
CA PRO A 624 37.09 22.60 -16.33
C PRO A 624 38.07 23.69 -15.88
N ASP A 625 38.13 23.94 -14.56
CA ASP A 625 39.11 24.87 -14.00
C ASP A 625 40.56 24.36 -14.16
N ASP A 626 41.51 25.31 -14.23
CA ASP A 626 42.93 25.02 -14.44
C ASP A 626 43.55 24.19 -13.31
N ASP A 627 43.01 24.32 -12.08
CA ASP A 627 43.48 23.60 -10.90
C ASP A 627 43.19 22.09 -11.02
N LEU A 628 41.97 21.71 -11.44
CA LEU A 628 41.60 20.32 -11.71
C LEU A 628 42.43 19.75 -12.87
N LEU A 629 42.66 20.53 -13.93
CA LEU A 629 43.48 20.08 -15.06
C LEU A 629 44.92 19.79 -14.64
N ALA A 630 45.51 20.67 -13.82
CA ALA A 630 46.85 20.48 -13.27
C ALA A 630 46.92 19.24 -12.36
N GLU A 631 45.90 19.01 -11.53
CA GLU A 631 45.82 17.84 -10.64
C GLU A 631 45.72 16.53 -11.43
N LEU A 632 44.86 16.48 -12.46
CA LEU A 632 44.70 15.29 -13.30
C LEU A 632 45.97 14.99 -14.12
N ALA A 633 46.63 16.03 -14.66
CA ALA A 633 47.89 15.87 -15.38
C ALA A 633 49.03 15.36 -14.48
N ALA A 634 49.05 15.78 -13.21
CA ALA A 634 50.01 15.28 -12.22
C ALA A 634 49.75 13.82 -11.80
N SER A 635 48.56 13.28 -12.07
CA SER A 635 48.13 11.94 -11.64
C SER A 635 48.53 10.82 -12.61
N GLY A 636 49.13 11.14 -13.77
CA GLY A 636 49.64 10.16 -14.72
C GLY A 636 49.07 10.22 -16.16
N PRO A 637 47.74 10.28 -16.39
CA PRO A 637 47.19 10.22 -17.74
C PRO A 637 47.49 11.47 -18.56
N GLN A 638 47.50 11.34 -19.89
CA GLN A 638 47.45 12.51 -20.77
C GLN A 638 46.05 13.12 -20.75
N VAL A 639 45.92 14.37 -20.30
CA VAL A 639 44.63 15.07 -20.24
C VAL A 639 44.46 15.94 -21.48
N SER A 640 43.34 15.76 -22.18
CA SER A 640 42.90 16.60 -23.30
C SER A 640 41.51 17.15 -23.02
N VAL A 641 41.32 18.44 -23.29
CA VAL A 641 40.03 19.13 -23.14
C VAL A 641 39.47 19.44 -24.52
N ALA A 642 38.23 19.08 -24.77
CA ALA A 642 37.49 19.44 -25.96
C ALA A 642 36.26 20.26 -25.56
N THR A 643 36.23 21.54 -25.91
CA THR A 643 35.08 22.42 -25.66
C THR A 643 34.00 22.19 -26.71
N VAL A 644 33.23 21.13 -26.54
CA VAL A 644 32.22 20.63 -27.49
C VAL A 644 30.95 20.29 -26.73
N ASP A 645 29.79 20.68 -27.26
CA ASP A 645 28.51 20.18 -26.75
C ASP A 645 28.30 18.73 -27.22
N PRO A 646 28.16 17.74 -26.32
CA PRO A 646 27.89 16.37 -26.72
C PRO A 646 26.58 16.20 -27.51
N ALA A 647 25.66 17.18 -27.44
CA ALA A 647 24.45 17.21 -28.26
C ALA A 647 24.72 17.48 -29.75
N ASP A 648 25.89 18.02 -30.12
CA ASP A 648 26.31 18.20 -31.51
C ASP A 648 26.98 16.90 -32.03
N PRO A 649 26.31 16.12 -32.91
CA PRO A 649 26.82 14.83 -33.35
C PRO A 649 28.08 14.95 -34.22
N ASP A 650 28.21 16.02 -35.02
CA ASP A 650 29.33 16.21 -35.93
C ASP A 650 30.58 16.65 -35.16
N ALA A 651 30.40 17.58 -34.21
CA ALA A 651 31.49 18.03 -33.35
C ALA A 651 31.98 16.90 -32.43
N LEU A 652 31.07 16.09 -31.88
CA LEU A 652 31.42 14.92 -31.08
C LEU A 652 32.21 13.89 -31.91
N ALA A 653 31.76 13.59 -33.13
CA ALA A 653 32.45 12.67 -34.02
C ALA A 653 33.86 13.17 -34.38
N ALA A 654 34.02 14.46 -34.65
CA ALA A 654 35.32 15.07 -34.93
C ALA A 654 36.27 15.00 -33.73
N ALA A 655 35.77 15.25 -32.51
CA ALA A 655 36.57 15.16 -31.29
C ALA A 655 37.11 13.74 -31.05
N VAL A 656 36.30 12.72 -31.34
CA VAL A 656 36.68 11.30 -31.15
C VAL A 656 37.55 10.78 -32.28
N ALA A 657 37.33 11.23 -33.52
CA ALA A 657 38.16 10.87 -34.66
C ALA A 657 39.62 11.35 -34.53
N GLY A 658 39.86 12.38 -33.71
CA GLY A 658 41.20 12.87 -33.38
C GLY A 658 41.98 12.03 -32.37
N LEU A 659 41.41 10.94 -31.83
CA LEU A 659 42.09 10.09 -30.86
C LEU A 659 43.19 9.25 -31.50
N PRO A 660 44.33 9.06 -30.81
CA PRO A 660 45.46 8.34 -31.38
C PRO A 660 45.20 6.83 -31.35
N ALA A 661 45.73 6.11 -32.35
CA ALA A 661 45.44 4.69 -32.54
C ALA A 661 45.99 3.78 -31.43
N ASP A 662 47.01 4.22 -30.70
CA ASP A 662 47.63 3.54 -29.56
C ASP A 662 46.87 3.77 -28.24
N ALA A 663 45.93 4.72 -28.18
CA ALA A 663 45.02 4.92 -27.06
C ALA A 663 43.57 5.11 -27.55
N PRO A 664 42.91 4.05 -28.04
CA PRO A 664 41.54 4.14 -28.55
C PRO A 664 40.54 4.47 -27.43
N LEU A 665 39.32 4.86 -27.81
CA LEU A 665 38.23 5.07 -26.86
C LEU A 665 37.77 3.73 -26.27
N THR A 666 37.80 3.62 -24.95
CA THR A 666 37.56 2.35 -24.21
C THR A 666 36.54 2.52 -23.08
N ALA A 667 36.25 3.76 -22.66
CA ALA A 667 35.17 4.03 -21.73
C ALA A 667 34.59 5.44 -21.93
N VAL A 668 33.30 5.57 -21.65
CA VAL A 668 32.55 6.82 -21.75
C VAL A 668 31.74 7.02 -20.46
N LEU A 669 31.97 8.12 -19.76
CA LEU A 669 31.24 8.50 -18.55
C LEU A 669 30.50 9.81 -18.81
N HIS A 670 29.20 9.72 -19.08
CA HIS A 670 28.32 10.87 -19.27
C HIS A 670 27.75 11.32 -17.92
N LEU A 671 28.43 12.26 -17.27
CA LEU A 671 28.02 12.81 -15.96
C LEU A 671 27.38 14.20 -16.06
N ALA A 672 27.21 14.72 -17.28
CA ALA A 672 26.54 15.99 -17.53
C ALA A 672 25.02 15.81 -17.36
N VAL A 673 24.53 15.98 -16.13
CA VAL A 673 23.10 16.00 -15.83
C VAL A 673 22.65 17.45 -15.74
N PRO A 674 21.66 17.90 -16.54
CA PRO A 674 21.18 19.27 -16.45
C PRO A 674 20.51 19.53 -15.09
N PRO A 675 20.51 20.78 -14.63
CA PRO A 675 19.81 21.15 -13.41
C PRO A 675 18.32 20.82 -13.50
N LEU A 676 17.78 20.24 -12.44
CA LEU A 676 16.34 20.14 -12.32
C LEU A 676 15.74 21.52 -12.07
N HIS A 677 14.64 21.80 -12.75
CA HIS A 677 13.82 22.99 -12.54
C HIS A 677 12.77 22.74 -11.45
N GLU A 678 12.22 23.82 -10.90
CA GLU A 678 11.14 23.75 -9.92
C GLU A 678 9.93 22.96 -10.45
N ALA A 679 9.26 22.27 -9.52
CA ALA A 679 8.03 21.56 -9.80
C ALA A 679 6.95 22.54 -10.32
N GLY A 680 6.25 22.15 -11.37
CA GLY A 680 5.28 23.01 -12.02
C GLY A 680 4.29 22.24 -12.89
N PRO A 681 3.28 22.93 -13.45
CA PRO A 681 2.30 22.32 -14.33
C PRO A 681 2.98 21.73 -15.58
N LEU A 682 2.37 20.71 -16.17
CA LEU A 682 2.84 20.13 -17.42
C LEU A 682 2.90 21.19 -18.54
N ASP A 683 4.07 21.31 -19.15
CA ASP A 683 4.34 22.20 -20.27
C ASP A 683 5.19 21.44 -21.30
N THR A 684 4.61 21.20 -22.46
CA THR A 684 5.29 20.51 -23.57
C THR A 684 6.59 21.24 -23.98
N ALA A 685 6.63 22.57 -23.93
CA ALA A 685 7.86 23.30 -24.25
C ALA A 685 8.95 23.10 -23.19
N HIS A 686 8.57 22.94 -21.91
CA HIS A 686 9.51 22.59 -20.84
C HIS A 686 10.03 21.15 -20.98
N ILE A 687 9.16 20.21 -21.35
CA ILE A 687 9.57 18.84 -21.68
C ILE A 687 10.61 18.86 -22.81
N GLU A 688 10.39 19.63 -23.87
CA GLU A 688 11.32 19.75 -25.00
C GLU A 688 12.68 20.32 -24.59
N ARG A 689 12.69 21.40 -23.79
CA ARG A 689 13.94 21.99 -23.27
C ARG A 689 14.69 21.00 -22.40
N THR A 690 14.00 20.29 -21.51
CA THR A 690 14.62 19.28 -20.63
C THR A 690 15.15 18.10 -21.44
N TRP A 691 14.41 17.66 -22.45
CA TRP A 691 14.82 16.60 -23.35
C TRP A 691 16.12 16.94 -24.05
N HIS A 692 16.20 18.11 -24.68
CA HIS A 692 17.42 18.54 -25.37
C HIS A 692 18.61 18.60 -24.40
N ALA A 693 18.41 19.13 -23.20
CA ALA A 693 19.48 19.28 -22.21
C ALA A 693 19.95 17.94 -21.61
N ALA A 694 19.06 16.95 -21.43
CA ALA A 694 19.37 15.70 -20.73
C ALA A 694 19.70 14.52 -21.66
N VAL A 695 19.12 14.49 -22.87
CA VAL A 695 19.04 13.26 -23.68
C VAL A 695 19.88 13.33 -24.95
N ALA A 696 20.00 14.49 -25.59
CA ALA A 696 20.65 14.61 -26.90
C ALA A 696 22.11 14.11 -26.85
N GLY A 697 22.90 14.56 -25.87
CA GLY A 697 24.28 14.11 -25.68
C GLY A 697 24.39 12.60 -25.37
N ALA A 698 23.52 12.08 -24.50
CA ALA A 698 23.50 10.66 -24.16
C ALA A 698 23.22 9.76 -25.39
N ARG A 699 22.33 10.18 -26.29
CA ARG A 699 22.03 9.44 -27.53
C ARG A 699 23.21 9.42 -28.48
N ASN A 700 23.84 10.57 -28.69
CA ASN A 700 25.04 10.67 -29.53
C ASN A 700 26.19 9.79 -28.97
N LEU A 701 26.37 9.80 -27.65
CA LEU A 701 27.36 8.98 -26.97
C LEU A 701 27.03 7.47 -27.00
N CYS A 702 25.77 7.03 -26.88
CA CYS A 702 25.45 5.60 -27.08
C CYS A 702 25.65 5.20 -28.55
N ALA A 703 25.30 6.05 -29.52
CA ALA A 703 25.55 5.77 -30.94
C ALA A 703 27.05 5.61 -31.26
N LEU A 704 27.91 6.37 -30.58
CA LEU A 704 29.36 6.21 -30.63
C LEU A 704 29.81 4.92 -29.92
N SER A 705 29.25 4.64 -28.75
CA SER A 705 29.58 3.47 -27.93
C SER A 705 29.27 2.15 -28.64
N LEU A 706 28.20 2.10 -29.44
CA LEU A 706 27.84 0.94 -30.26
C LEU A 706 28.85 0.63 -31.39
N LYS A 707 29.75 1.57 -31.71
CA LYS A 707 30.78 1.41 -32.75
C LYS A 707 32.18 1.15 -32.18
N SER A 708 32.31 1.11 -30.86
CA SER A 708 33.58 1.03 -30.14
C SER A 708 33.60 -0.17 -29.20
N ASP A 709 34.78 -0.73 -28.94
CA ASP A 709 34.96 -1.80 -27.96
C ASP A 709 35.14 -1.20 -26.56
N LEU A 710 34.02 -0.81 -25.94
CA LEU A 710 34.02 -0.17 -24.63
C LEU A 710 34.00 -1.19 -23.50
N SER A 711 34.81 -0.92 -22.48
CA SER A 711 34.78 -1.59 -21.17
C SER A 711 33.70 -1.02 -20.25
N ALA A 712 33.26 0.23 -20.46
CA ALA A 712 32.19 0.87 -19.69
C ALA A 712 31.52 2.04 -20.44
N PHE A 713 30.20 2.09 -20.39
CA PHE A 713 29.37 3.23 -20.81
C PHE A 713 28.45 3.65 -19.66
N VAL A 714 28.75 4.77 -18.99
CA VAL A 714 28.05 5.20 -17.77
C VAL A 714 27.18 6.41 -18.06
N LEU A 715 25.89 6.33 -17.74
CA LEU A 715 24.92 7.41 -17.85
C LEU A 715 24.49 7.85 -16.45
N SER A 716 24.76 9.10 -16.08
CA SER A 716 24.10 9.71 -14.94
C SER A 716 22.70 10.20 -15.32
N SER A 717 21.73 9.90 -14.47
CA SER A 717 20.34 10.33 -14.57
C SER A 717 19.86 10.76 -13.18
N SER A 718 18.59 11.12 -13.05
CA SER A 718 17.98 11.51 -11.78
C SER A 718 16.91 10.53 -11.36
N ALA A 719 16.75 10.38 -10.04
CA ALA A 719 15.69 9.58 -9.43
C ALA A 719 14.29 10.03 -9.86
N VAL A 720 14.09 11.25 -10.40
CA VAL A 720 12.78 11.72 -10.91
C VAL A 720 12.23 10.88 -12.07
N GLY A 721 13.08 10.17 -12.81
CA GLY A 721 12.62 9.23 -13.85
C GLY A 721 12.06 7.92 -13.28
N VAL A 722 12.32 7.64 -12.00
CA VAL A 722 12.14 6.34 -11.35
C VAL A 722 11.24 6.41 -10.12
N LEU A 723 11.23 7.54 -9.42
CA LEU A 723 10.42 7.84 -8.25
C LEU A 723 9.25 8.76 -8.63
N PRO A 724 8.07 8.58 -8.03
CA PRO A 724 6.97 9.51 -8.20
C PRO A 724 7.28 10.83 -7.47
N GLY A 725 6.85 11.95 -8.05
CA GLY A 725 6.91 13.26 -7.39
C GLY A 725 6.00 14.28 -8.08
N PRO A 726 5.31 15.14 -7.30
CA PRO A 726 4.38 16.12 -7.85
C PRO A 726 5.12 17.21 -8.63
N GLY A 727 4.56 17.61 -9.77
CA GLY A 727 5.08 18.67 -10.65
C GLY A 727 6.37 18.31 -11.39
N LEU A 728 6.77 17.03 -11.39
CA LEU A 728 7.99 16.54 -12.05
C LEU A 728 7.74 15.92 -13.43
N GLY A 729 6.49 15.94 -13.92
CA GLY A 729 6.13 15.39 -15.22
C GLY A 729 6.86 16.04 -16.41
N ASN A 730 7.38 17.25 -16.23
CA ASN A 730 8.20 17.93 -17.25
C ASN A 730 9.61 17.35 -17.42
N GLN A 731 10.10 16.60 -16.43
CA GLN A 731 11.49 16.13 -16.37
C GLN A 731 11.59 14.60 -16.32
N ALA A 732 10.63 13.94 -15.68
CA ALA A 732 10.57 12.49 -15.55
C ALA A 732 10.71 11.71 -16.89
N PRO A 733 10.10 12.15 -18.01
CA PRO A 733 10.22 11.44 -19.29
C PRO A 733 11.66 11.29 -19.79
N ALA A 734 12.46 12.35 -19.68
CA ALA A 734 13.86 12.36 -20.12
C ALA A 734 14.71 11.38 -19.28
N HIS A 735 14.54 11.40 -17.96
CA HIS A 735 15.31 10.54 -17.06
C HIS A 735 14.90 9.07 -17.11
N ALA A 736 13.62 8.78 -17.38
CA ALA A 736 13.15 7.42 -17.64
C ALA A 736 13.73 6.87 -18.96
N TYR A 737 13.82 7.71 -19.99
CA TYR A 737 14.47 7.34 -21.26
C TYR A 737 15.96 7.00 -21.07
N LEU A 738 16.73 7.79 -20.33
CA LEU A 738 18.15 7.53 -20.09
C LEU A 738 18.41 6.15 -19.44
N HIS A 739 17.52 5.74 -18.54
CA HIS A 739 17.57 4.41 -17.93
C HIS A 739 17.29 3.30 -18.96
N ALA A 740 16.26 3.47 -19.78
CA ALA A 740 15.92 2.53 -20.85
C ALA A 740 17.01 2.47 -21.95
N LEU A 741 17.67 3.60 -22.24
CA LEU A 741 18.79 3.68 -23.18
C LEU A 741 19.96 2.80 -22.71
N ALA A 742 20.33 2.84 -21.42
CA ALA A 742 21.38 1.95 -20.90
C ALA A 742 21.00 0.46 -21.06
N GLN A 743 19.75 0.10 -20.81
CA GLN A 743 19.26 -1.26 -21.00
C GLN A 743 19.29 -1.68 -22.48
N GLU A 744 18.97 -0.77 -23.41
CA GLU A 744 19.10 -1.00 -24.84
C GLU A 744 20.57 -1.19 -25.25
N CYS A 745 21.48 -0.30 -24.85
CA CYS A 745 22.90 -0.43 -25.19
C CYS A 745 23.44 -1.78 -24.66
N ARG A 746 23.00 -2.26 -23.48
CA ARG A 746 23.30 -3.62 -22.98
C ARG A 746 22.74 -4.74 -23.83
N ALA A 747 21.48 -4.64 -24.24
CA ALA A 747 20.86 -5.64 -25.12
C ALA A 747 21.62 -5.77 -26.46
N ARG A 748 22.34 -4.71 -26.86
CA ARG A 748 23.21 -4.66 -28.05
C ARG A 748 24.68 -5.00 -27.77
N GLY A 749 25.01 -5.43 -26.55
CA GLY A 749 26.35 -5.92 -26.19
C GLY A 749 27.32 -4.87 -25.62
N VAL A 750 26.87 -3.63 -25.37
CA VAL A 750 27.71 -2.60 -24.74
C VAL A 750 27.57 -2.66 -23.21
N PRO A 751 28.66 -2.67 -22.43
CA PRO A 751 28.59 -2.67 -20.96
C PRO A 751 28.13 -1.30 -20.44
N ALA A 752 26.81 -1.13 -20.35
CA ALA A 752 26.18 0.14 -20.04
C ALA A 752 25.61 0.19 -18.61
N THR A 753 25.86 1.26 -17.86
CA THR A 753 25.38 1.45 -16.49
C THR A 753 24.63 2.77 -16.37
N SER A 754 23.37 2.72 -15.94
CA SER A 754 22.61 3.92 -15.57
C SER A 754 22.60 4.13 -14.06
N VAL A 755 22.98 5.33 -13.60
CA VAL A 755 22.92 5.70 -12.19
C VAL A 755 21.89 6.81 -12.01
N CYS A 756 20.81 6.53 -11.27
CA CYS A 756 19.74 7.48 -11.00
C CYS A 756 19.97 8.16 -9.64
N TRP A 757 20.38 9.43 -9.67
CA TRP A 757 20.72 10.19 -8.46
C TRP A 757 19.51 10.88 -7.81
N GLY A 758 19.36 10.68 -6.50
CA GLY A 758 18.64 11.56 -5.59
C GLY A 758 19.43 12.85 -5.33
N ALA A 759 19.20 13.52 -4.20
CA ALA A 759 19.91 14.77 -3.89
C ALA A 759 21.42 14.54 -3.63
N VAL A 760 22.26 15.27 -4.37
CA VAL A 760 23.73 15.30 -4.24
C VAL A 760 24.16 16.76 -4.05
N ASP A 761 24.99 17.05 -3.04
CA ASP A 761 25.47 18.40 -2.74
C ASP A 761 26.24 18.99 -3.91
N GLY A 762 25.96 20.24 -4.30
CA GLY A 762 26.70 20.92 -5.38
C GLY A 762 26.52 20.32 -6.77
N VAL A 763 25.67 19.30 -6.93
CA VAL A 763 25.14 18.84 -8.22
C VAL A 763 23.68 19.27 -8.25
N ALA A 764 23.21 19.81 -9.38
CA ALA A 764 21.83 20.26 -9.52
C ALA A 764 20.85 19.08 -9.69
N THR A 765 20.92 18.11 -8.79
CA THR A 765 20.01 16.98 -8.65
C THR A 765 18.93 17.33 -7.62
N ALA A 766 17.66 17.30 -8.02
CA ALA A 766 16.45 17.39 -7.19
C ALA A 766 16.60 18.00 -5.79
N THR A 767 16.90 19.31 -5.71
CA THR A 767 16.71 20.05 -4.46
C THR A 767 15.25 20.45 -4.34
N GLY A 768 14.41 19.58 -3.75
CA GLY A 768 13.18 20.02 -3.06
C GLY A 768 11.81 19.52 -3.54
N ALA A 769 11.67 18.65 -4.55
CA ALA A 769 10.34 18.24 -5.06
C ALA A 769 9.88 16.82 -4.66
N VAL A 770 10.80 15.92 -4.31
CA VAL A 770 10.48 14.58 -3.77
C VAL A 770 10.49 14.59 -2.22
N GLU A 771 10.84 15.73 -1.62
CA GLU A 771 10.89 15.93 -0.17
C GLU A 771 9.50 16.34 0.37
N ARG A 772 8.90 15.48 1.19
CA ARG A 772 7.89 15.93 2.17
C ARG A 772 8.51 17.01 3.07
N PRO A 773 7.69 17.88 3.71
CA PRO A 773 8.17 18.94 4.59
C PRO A 773 9.23 18.44 5.57
N ARG A 774 10.39 19.09 5.47
CA ARG A 774 11.67 18.84 6.13
C ARG A 774 11.53 18.38 7.59
N SER A 775 11.91 17.14 7.88
CA SER A 775 12.42 16.78 9.21
C SER A 775 13.89 17.23 9.32
N PRO A 776 14.38 17.69 10.48
CA PRO A 776 15.78 18.02 10.66
C PRO A 776 16.61 16.72 10.55
N GLY A 777 17.34 16.54 9.44
CA GLY A 777 18.19 15.37 9.24
C GLY A 777 18.49 14.94 7.79
N ASN A 778 17.78 15.44 6.76
CA ASN A 778 18.04 15.04 5.37
C ASN A 778 19.41 15.52 4.87
N SER A 779 20.33 14.58 4.65
CA SER A 779 21.65 14.81 4.08
C SER A 779 21.60 14.58 2.56
N ALA A 780 21.86 15.60 1.75
CA ALA A 780 22.24 15.35 0.38
C ALA A 780 23.56 14.53 0.36
N LEU A 781 23.75 13.72 -0.67
CA LEU A 781 24.97 12.93 -0.79
C LEU A 781 26.14 13.86 -1.10
N SER A 782 27.26 13.73 -0.38
CA SER A 782 28.46 14.47 -0.77
C SER A 782 28.94 14.00 -2.17
N PRO A 783 29.47 14.89 -3.04
CA PRO A 783 30.05 14.52 -4.33
C PRO A 783 31.07 13.39 -4.27
N ARG A 784 31.86 13.36 -3.19
CA ARG A 784 32.83 12.30 -2.93
C ARG A 784 32.17 10.95 -2.69
N SER A 785 31.12 10.91 -1.86
CA SER A 785 30.34 9.68 -1.61
C SER A 785 29.61 9.23 -2.89
N ALA A 786 29.07 10.18 -3.66
CA ALA A 786 28.44 9.91 -4.96
C ALA A 786 29.44 9.26 -5.93
N ALA A 787 30.62 9.84 -6.12
CA ALA A 787 31.66 9.26 -6.96
C ALA A 787 32.08 7.84 -6.51
N ALA A 788 32.11 7.58 -5.20
CA ALA A 788 32.42 6.26 -4.66
C ALA A 788 31.34 5.22 -4.98
N LEU A 789 30.06 5.59 -4.91
CA LEU A 789 28.95 4.70 -5.28
C LEU A 789 28.87 4.49 -6.80
N LEU A 790 29.17 5.52 -7.60
CA LEU A 790 29.30 5.39 -9.06
C LEU A 790 30.41 4.40 -9.41
N ARG A 791 31.61 4.56 -8.83
CA ARG A 791 32.71 3.60 -8.97
C ARG A 791 32.25 2.17 -8.67
N GLN A 792 31.52 2.01 -7.56
CA GLN A 792 31.05 0.69 -7.16
C GLN A 792 30.08 0.09 -8.18
N ALA A 793 29.12 0.87 -8.70
CA ALA A 793 28.19 0.43 -9.73
C ALA A 793 28.90 0.02 -11.04
N VAL A 794 29.97 0.72 -11.42
CA VAL A 794 30.80 0.37 -12.59
C VAL A 794 31.57 -0.92 -12.35
N VAL A 795 32.22 -1.06 -11.18
CA VAL A 795 33.00 -2.26 -10.84
C VAL A 795 32.12 -3.51 -10.75
N GLU A 796 30.88 -3.38 -10.30
CA GLU A 796 29.90 -4.46 -10.19
C GLU A 796 29.21 -4.79 -11.53
N ASP A 797 29.53 -4.05 -12.61
CA ASP A 797 28.83 -4.11 -13.89
C ASP A 797 27.30 -4.02 -13.72
N ALA A 798 26.84 -3.10 -12.87
CA ALA A 798 25.42 -2.92 -12.60
C ALA A 798 24.72 -2.32 -13.83
N VAL A 799 23.60 -2.92 -14.26
CA VAL A 799 22.79 -2.38 -15.37
C VAL A 799 22.17 -1.05 -14.98
N SER A 800 21.59 -1.00 -13.78
CA SER A 800 21.03 0.21 -13.23
C SER A 800 21.03 0.19 -11.72
N VAL A 801 21.32 1.36 -11.14
CA VAL A 801 21.24 1.59 -9.70
C VAL A 801 20.51 2.91 -9.46
N VAL A 802 19.66 2.93 -8.45
CA VAL A 802 19.04 4.14 -7.91
C VAL A 802 19.76 4.48 -6.62
N ILE A 803 20.25 5.70 -6.49
CA ILE A 803 20.97 6.16 -5.30
C ILE A 803 20.20 7.34 -4.73
N ALA A 804 19.38 7.10 -3.72
CA ALA A 804 18.56 8.12 -3.09
C ALA A 804 18.35 7.81 -1.61
N ASP A 805 18.28 8.86 -0.79
CA ASP A 805 17.84 8.73 0.59
C ASP A 805 16.33 8.53 0.61
N ILE A 806 15.89 7.29 0.81
CA ILE A 806 14.49 6.92 0.88
C ILE A 806 14.21 6.49 2.31
N ASP A 807 13.50 7.35 3.04
CA ASP A 807 13.12 7.07 4.42
C ASP A 807 12.14 5.88 4.46
N GLU A 808 12.58 4.75 5.00
CA GLU A 808 11.76 3.54 5.14
C GLU A 808 10.73 3.64 6.27
N ALA A 809 10.72 4.74 7.02
CA ALA A 809 9.86 4.92 8.18
C ALA A 809 8.71 5.92 7.95
N PRO A 810 7.60 5.52 7.30
CA PRO A 810 6.32 6.18 7.52
C PRO A 810 5.54 5.61 8.72
N THR A 811 6.06 4.63 9.48
CA THR A 811 5.25 3.84 10.44
C THR A 811 5.38 4.18 11.93
N ARG A 812 6.15 5.19 12.36
CA ARG A 812 6.32 5.48 13.81
C ARG A 812 6.14 6.91 14.29
N ARG A 813 6.02 7.91 13.41
CA ARG A 813 5.99 9.34 13.82
C ARG A 813 4.66 10.04 13.57
N GLU A 814 3.55 9.42 13.96
CA GLU A 814 2.33 10.11 14.36
C GLU A 814 1.80 9.47 15.65
N LYS A 815 2.59 9.64 16.71
CA LYS A 815 2.14 9.51 18.11
C LYS A 815 2.63 10.75 18.85
N ARG A 816 1.84 11.81 18.79
CA ARG A 816 1.64 12.76 19.88
C ARG A 816 0.36 13.53 19.66
#